data_AF-A0A7I7LGX2-F1
#
_entry.id   AF-A0A7I7LGX2-F1
#
_cell.length_a   1.000
_cell.length_b   1.000
_cell.length_c   1.000
_cell.angle_alpha   90.00
_cell.angle_beta   90.00
_cell.angle_gamma   90.00
#
_symmetry.space_group_name_H-M   'P 1'
#
loop_
_entity.id
_entity.type
_entity.pdbx_description
1 polymer ?
#
loop_
_entity_poly.entity_id
_entity_poly.type
_entity_poly.pdbx_seq_one_letter_code
_entity_poly.pdbx_strand_id
1 'polypeptide(L)'
;MARDWLGRERLPVDAQEDNPEVVQPEPGVDQTGQLGDGRQPDADTADPGDDAAIADDLADEQDEAQDEVQDSETEAETTQVSAGPSAAVRLGTAARQGLVAFGAGAAARLPGLWAATRPRLVRLVVSLVAGFLMYASFPPTKWWWAAIVSVALLTWVLMHPATTPVGGLGYGFVFGLACFVPLLPWIGTLVGPVPWLVLATTSALFPGLFGLSAVVVRRLPGWPIWFAVLWGAQEWLKSIVPFGGFPWGSVSFGQVDGPLLPLAQLGGVPLLSTGIVLVGSSFAAIALEIEKWWRTGSPAAPQADPEPAKPPAVLLPGITVCLVLFAAVIVWPQVRHAGAGSGGEPTITVAVVQGNVPRLGLDFNAQRRAVLDNHVRETLELAEDVRAGLAPQPQFVIWPEDSSDIDPLINPDAAQQISKAAVAIGAPILVGTVLDAPGSSQKNPENAEYTNTVLVWNPTTGPGDRHDKEIVQPFGEYLPMPWLFRHLSGYADRAGHFVPRPGSDVVNIAGVPVGVSTCWEVIFDRAPRKAVRNGAQLLAVPSNNATFNKTMSEQQLAFAKVRAVEHDRYVVVAGTTGISAVIAPDGRELVRTDFFEPAYLDIQVRLKTRLTPATRWAPILQWLMVGAAGVLILVAMRHNGWFPRPTRRRSGPAGEADQSDAPQDEADDSGAASRNESEDDLQTATGTPPEAGGHHST
;
A
#
# COMPACT_ATOMS: atom_id res chain seq x y z
N MET A 1 -28.32 -25.22 -14.54
CA MET A 1 -29.08 -24.27 -15.38
C MET A 1 -29.26 -23.01 -14.55
N ALA A 2 -28.99 -21.84 -15.10
CA ALA A 2 -29.27 -20.58 -14.41
C ALA A 2 -30.78 -20.23 -14.52
N ARG A 3 -31.27 -19.38 -13.62
CA ARG A 3 -32.57 -18.72 -13.73
C ARG A 3 -32.43 -17.29 -13.24
N ASP A 4 -33.20 -16.41 -13.86
CA ASP A 4 -33.00 -14.96 -13.82
C ASP A 4 -33.42 -14.34 -12.48
N TRP A 5 -32.73 -13.26 -12.10
CA TRP A 5 -32.99 -12.51 -10.88
C TRP A 5 -33.48 -11.11 -11.24
N LEU A 6 -34.75 -10.82 -10.97
CA LEU A 6 -35.38 -9.51 -11.18
C LEU A 6 -36.22 -9.16 -9.94
N GLY A 7 -36.02 -7.95 -9.41
CA GLY A 7 -36.97 -7.26 -8.54
C GLY A 7 -37.33 -7.94 -7.22
N ARG A 8 -36.53 -7.70 -6.17
CA ARG A 8 -37.07 -7.57 -4.80
C ARG A 8 -36.84 -6.15 -4.32
N GLU A 9 -37.77 -5.25 -4.63
CA GLU A 9 -37.91 -4.00 -3.90
C GLU A 9 -38.35 -4.34 -2.47
N ARG A 10 -37.66 -3.80 -1.46
CA ARG A 10 -38.06 -3.98 -0.07
C ARG A 10 -39.16 -2.96 0.22
N LEU A 11 -40.35 -3.43 0.60
CA LEU A 11 -41.39 -2.54 1.13
C LEU A 11 -40.90 -1.89 2.44
N PRO A 12 -41.21 -0.60 2.70
CA PRO A 12 -40.98 0.00 4.01
C PRO A 12 -41.77 -0.74 5.10
N VAL A 13 -41.23 -0.75 6.31
CA VAL A 13 -42.00 -1.14 7.51
C VAL A 13 -42.73 0.10 8.01
N ASP A 14 -44.06 0.10 7.92
CA ASP A 14 -44.88 1.17 8.50
C ASP A 14 -44.76 1.15 10.04
N ALA A 15 -44.60 2.33 10.63
CA ALA A 15 -44.65 2.51 12.07
C ALA A 15 -46.12 2.57 12.52
N GLN A 16 -46.59 1.49 13.14
CA GLN A 16 -47.96 1.39 13.64
C GLN A 16 -47.96 1.52 15.16
N GLU A 17 -48.38 2.69 15.67
CA GLU A 17 -48.51 2.94 17.11
C GLU A 17 -49.77 2.25 17.67
N ASP A 18 -49.59 1.41 18.69
CA ASP A 18 -50.70 0.71 19.36
C ASP A 18 -51.30 1.60 20.47
N ASN A 19 -52.62 1.79 20.44
CA ASN A 19 -53.35 2.68 21.35
C ASN A 19 -54.42 1.92 22.15
N PRO A 20 -54.33 1.83 23.49
CA PRO A 20 -55.32 1.15 24.32
C PRO A 20 -56.49 2.08 24.72
N GLU A 21 -57.71 1.75 24.29
CA GLU A 21 -58.94 2.45 24.68
C GLU A 21 -59.28 2.28 26.17
N VAL A 22 -59.71 3.35 26.87
CA VAL A 22 -60.47 3.26 28.12
C VAL A 22 -61.56 4.34 28.22
N VAL A 23 -62.80 3.95 27.84
CA VAL A 23 -64.11 4.33 28.44
C VAL A 23 -64.56 5.82 28.48
N GLN A 24 -65.79 6.07 28.00
CA GLN A 24 -66.55 7.32 28.19
C GLN A 24 -67.43 7.30 29.48
N PRO A 25 -67.76 8.46 30.09
CA PRO A 25 -68.55 8.56 31.32
C PRO A 25 -70.05 8.86 31.12
N GLU A 26 -70.89 8.52 32.11
CA GLU A 26 -72.36 8.75 32.20
C GLU A 26 -72.77 8.70 33.71
N PRO A 27 -73.91 9.27 34.18
CA PRO A 27 -73.93 10.68 34.61
C PRO A 27 -74.63 10.99 35.97
N GLY A 28 -74.52 12.26 36.40
CA GLY A 28 -75.46 12.95 37.34
C GLY A 28 -75.15 12.90 38.86
N VAL A 29 -75.73 13.75 39.72
CA VAL A 29 -76.41 15.06 39.51
C VAL A 29 -76.61 15.80 40.87
N ASP A 30 -76.57 17.15 40.84
CA ASP A 30 -77.14 18.14 41.79
C ASP A 30 -76.48 18.61 43.14
N GLN A 31 -76.80 19.88 43.48
CA GLN A 31 -76.76 20.61 44.77
C GLN A 31 -75.40 20.79 45.53
N THR A 32 -75.02 21.95 46.11
CA THR A 32 -75.52 23.35 46.27
C THR A 32 -74.30 24.28 46.52
N GLY A 33 -74.30 25.62 46.44
CA GLY A 33 -75.27 26.66 46.04
C GLY A 33 -75.01 28.04 46.72
N GLN A 34 -75.37 29.17 46.06
CA GLN A 34 -75.51 30.57 46.61
C GLN A 34 -74.22 31.32 47.11
N LEU A 35 -74.01 32.66 47.06
CA LEU A 35 -74.61 33.93 46.53
C LEU A 35 -73.41 34.87 46.15
N GLY A 36 -73.42 35.93 45.30
CA GLY A 36 -74.19 37.21 45.27
C GLY A 36 -73.60 38.26 46.25
N ASP A 37 -73.28 39.55 45.97
CA ASP A 37 -73.31 40.51 44.82
C ASP A 37 -72.41 41.75 45.22
N GLY A 38 -71.90 42.72 44.42
CA GLY A 38 -71.90 43.09 42.98
C GLY A 38 -71.38 44.55 42.72
N ARG A 39 -71.70 45.13 41.55
CA ARG A 39 -71.55 46.55 41.05
C ARG A 39 -70.26 47.08 40.35
N GLN A 40 -70.56 47.80 39.24
CA GLN A 40 -69.81 48.70 38.30
C GLN A 40 -69.42 50.09 38.91
N PRO A 41 -68.84 51.11 38.20
CA PRO A 41 -68.70 51.33 36.72
C PRO A 41 -67.37 51.95 36.14
N ASP A 42 -67.28 51.97 34.79
CA ASP A 42 -66.81 53.01 33.80
C ASP A 42 -65.45 53.77 33.98
N ALA A 43 -64.70 54.23 32.94
CA ALA A 43 -64.71 54.09 31.46
C ALA A 43 -63.38 54.62 30.81
N ASP A 44 -63.27 54.57 29.46
CA ASP A 44 -62.36 55.33 28.54
C ASP A 44 -60.83 55.03 28.52
N THR A 45 -60.05 55.15 27.41
CA THR A 45 -60.31 55.37 25.95
C THR A 45 -59.11 54.97 25.03
N ALA A 46 -59.39 54.79 23.73
CA ALA A 46 -58.52 54.99 22.54
C ALA A 46 -57.45 53.93 22.13
N ASP A 47 -57.08 53.97 20.83
CA ASP A 47 -56.51 52.87 20.01
C ASP A 47 -55.59 53.43 18.85
N PRO A 48 -55.33 52.82 17.65
CA PRO A 48 -54.00 52.31 17.26
C PRO A 48 -53.41 52.81 15.91
N GLY A 49 -52.36 52.12 15.42
CA GLY A 49 -51.98 52.00 14.00
C GLY A 49 -50.49 52.26 13.69
N ASP A 50 -49.95 51.97 12.50
CA ASP A 50 -50.17 50.83 11.57
C ASP A 50 -49.09 50.85 10.45
N ASP A 51 -48.83 49.69 9.84
CA ASP A 51 -48.22 49.38 8.53
C ASP A 51 -47.33 50.36 7.70
N ALA A 52 -46.08 49.91 7.48
CA ALA A 52 -45.49 49.49 6.19
C ALA A 52 -44.93 50.45 5.09
N ALA A 53 -43.89 49.90 4.40
CA ALA A 53 -43.63 49.90 2.94
C ALA A 53 -42.70 50.95 2.23
N ILE A 54 -41.56 50.42 1.75
CA ILE A 54 -41.04 50.44 0.34
C ILE A 54 -40.18 51.62 -0.22
N ALA A 55 -39.02 51.21 -0.79
CA ALA A 55 -38.23 51.73 -1.94
C ALA A 55 -37.22 52.92 -1.85
N ASP A 56 -36.01 52.61 -2.34
CA ASP A 56 -35.17 53.24 -3.39
C ASP A 56 -34.62 54.68 -3.30
N ASP A 57 -33.31 54.72 -3.04
CA ASP A 57 -32.20 55.20 -3.91
C ASP A 57 -31.93 56.71 -4.23
N LEU A 58 -30.63 57.02 -4.19
CA LEU A 58 -29.86 58.13 -4.83
C LEU A 58 -30.07 59.64 -4.47
N ALA A 59 -29.04 60.16 -3.78
CA ALA A 59 -28.27 61.42 -3.97
C ALA A 59 -28.86 62.69 -4.64
N ASP A 60 -28.62 63.86 -4.04
CA ASP A 60 -27.66 64.87 -4.57
C ASP A 60 -27.28 65.94 -3.49
N GLU A 61 -26.55 67.01 -3.86
CA GLU A 61 -25.70 67.87 -3.00
C GLU A 61 -26.29 69.26 -2.55
N GLN A 62 -25.41 70.12 -2.00
CA GLN A 62 -25.53 71.59 -1.71
C GLN A 62 -26.29 71.97 -0.41
N ASP A 63 -25.99 73.05 0.35
CA ASP A 63 -25.28 74.35 0.14
C ASP A 63 -24.41 74.72 1.40
N GLU A 64 -23.18 75.26 1.32
CA GLU A 64 -22.69 76.67 1.20
C GLU A 64 -22.43 77.48 2.52
N ALA A 65 -21.77 78.65 2.38
CA ALA A 65 -21.21 79.62 3.38
C ALA A 65 -19.85 79.24 4.04
N GLN A 66 -18.67 79.82 3.68
CA GLN A 66 -18.17 81.22 3.60
C GLN A 66 -17.70 81.81 4.96
N ASP A 67 -16.39 82.05 5.13
CA ASP A 67 -15.78 83.41 5.16
C ASP A 67 -14.22 83.38 5.15
N GLU A 68 -13.58 84.55 4.96
CA GLU A 68 -12.13 84.71 4.63
C GLU A 68 -11.19 85.08 5.82
N VAL A 69 -9.87 85.15 5.53
CA VAL A 69 -8.89 86.22 5.89
C VAL A 69 -7.46 85.72 6.25
N GLN A 70 -6.60 85.76 5.23
CA GLN A 70 -5.28 86.44 5.14
C GLN A 70 -4.02 86.09 5.99
N ASP A 71 -2.91 85.93 5.26
CA ASP A 71 -1.45 86.12 5.51
C ASP A 71 -0.89 86.46 6.92
N SER A 72 0.22 85.81 7.31
CA SER A 72 1.57 86.44 7.32
C SER A 72 2.69 85.52 7.88
N GLU A 73 3.95 85.83 7.53
CA GLU A 73 5.17 85.18 8.02
C GLU A 73 5.66 85.78 9.36
N THR A 74 6.36 85.00 10.21
CA THR A 74 7.62 85.38 10.90
C THR A 74 8.16 84.18 11.73
N GLU A 75 9.48 84.09 11.87
CA GLU A 75 10.20 83.02 12.59
C GLU A 75 10.19 83.20 14.12
N ALA A 76 10.22 82.08 14.86
CA ALA A 76 10.90 81.95 16.16
C ALA A 76 11.13 80.48 16.51
N GLU A 77 12.37 80.09 16.83
CA GLU A 77 12.66 78.75 17.37
C GLU A 77 12.21 78.61 18.83
N THR A 78 11.74 77.41 19.24
CA THR A 78 12.02 76.95 20.62
C THR A 78 12.01 75.42 20.73
N THR A 79 13.19 74.85 20.97
CA THR A 79 13.44 73.55 21.63
C THR A 79 12.79 72.29 21.04
N GLN A 80 13.57 71.54 20.27
CA GLN A 80 13.24 70.14 19.97
C GLN A 80 13.16 69.28 21.24
N VAL A 81 12.04 68.57 21.43
CA VAL A 81 12.01 67.32 22.21
C VAL A 81 11.69 66.19 21.24
N SER A 82 12.72 65.41 20.87
CA SER A 82 12.61 64.36 19.86
C SER A 82 11.92 63.11 20.41
N ALA A 83 10.59 63.14 20.42
CA ALA A 83 9.74 61.98 20.68
C ALA A 83 9.89 60.92 19.57
N GLY A 84 10.96 60.12 19.66
CA GLY A 84 11.24 59.05 18.71
C GLY A 84 10.07 58.04 18.61
N PRO A 85 9.76 57.51 17.42
CA PRO A 85 8.52 56.77 17.15
C PRO A 85 8.30 55.64 18.15
N SER A 86 7.06 55.45 18.61
CA SER A 86 6.77 54.50 19.70
C SER A 86 7.23 53.07 19.37
N ALA A 87 7.48 52.27 20.41
CA ALA A 87 7.95 50.89 20.22
C ALA A 87 7.00 50.05 19.35
N ALA A 88 5.68 50.30 19.42
CA ALA A 88 4.68 49.66 18.58
C ALA A 88 4.85 50.02 17.08
N VAL A 89 5.15 51.28 16.76
CA VAL A 89 5.42 51.70 15.37
C VAL A 89 6.70 51.03 14.86
N ARG A 90 7.76 50.97 15.67
CA ARG A 90 9.03 50.29 15.31
C ARG A 90 8.86 48.78 15.15
N LEU A 91 8.04 48.13 15.96
CA LEU A 91 7.69 46.71 15.79
C LEU A 91 6.85 46.48 14.53
N GLY A 92 5.86 47.34 14.26
CA GLY A 92 5.02 47.25 13.06
C GLY A 92 5.79 47.47 11.75
N THR A 93 6.73 48.42 11.72
CA THR A 93 7.60 48.63 10.56
C THR A 93 8.62 47.52 10.40
N ALA A 94 9.24 47.02 11.49
CA ALA A 94 10.14 45.86 11.43
C ALA A 94 9.42 44.59 10.95
N ALA A 95 8.18 44.34 11.39
CA ALA A 95 7.38 43.21 10.93
C ALA A 95 7.01 43.32 9.45
N ARG A 96 6.59 44.52 8.98
CA ARG A 96 6.36 44.78 7.54
C ARG A 96 7.64 44.64 6.72
N GLN A 97 8.78 45.16 7.20
CA GLN A 97 10.07 45.02 6.54
C GLN A 97 10.53 43.56 6.48
N GLY A 98 10.29 42.77 7.53
CA GLY A 98 10.55 41.33 7.54
C GLY A 98 9.69 40.57 6.51
N LEU A 99 8.40 40.86 6.44
CA LEU A 99 7.49 40.29 5.43
C LEU A 99 7.88 40.70 4.00
N VAL A 100 8.23 41.97 3.78
CA VAL A 100 8.69 42.47 2.46
C VAL A 100 10.05 41.88 2.09
N ALA A 101 10.98 41.74 3.03
CA ALA A 101 12.29 41.11 2.79
C ALA A 101 12.17 39.60 2.51
N PHE A 102 11.25 38.91 3.20
CA PHE A 102 10.95 37.49 2.93
C PHE A 102 10.27 37.33 1.56
N GLY A 103 9.30 38.17 1.24
CA GLY A 103 8.65 38.23 -0.08
C GLY A 103 9.63 38.55 -1.21
N ALA A 104 10.51 39.53 -1.02
CA ALA A 104 11.59 39.88 -1.96
C ALA A 104 12.62 38.75 -2.09
N GLY A 105 12.96 38.06 -1.00
CA GLY A 105 13.85 36.89 -1.00
C GLY A 105 13.25 35.69 -1.74
N ALA A 106 11.93 35.49 -1.67
CA ALA A 106 11.21 34.52 -2.49
C ALA A 106 11.15 34.96 -3.97
N ALA A 107 10.81 36.23 -4.24
CA ALA A 107 10.75 36.81 -5.58
C ALA A 107 12.11 36.80 -6.31
N ALA A 108 13.21 37.04 -5.61
CA ALA A 108 14.57 36.96 -6.17
C ALA A 108 14.99 35.51 -6.47
N ARG A 109 14.45 34.52 -5.76
CA ARG A 109 14.72 33.09 -5.99
C ARG A 109 13.82 32.48 -7.07
N LEU A 110 12.63 33.04 -7.30
CA LEU A 110 11.65 32.56 -8.27
C LEU A 110 12.20 32.43 -9.71
N PRO A 111 12.93 33.40 -10.29
CA PRO A 111 13.55 33.27 -11.61
C PRO A 111 14.57 32.12 -11.69
N GLY A 112 15.39 31.93 -10.66
CA GLY A 112 16.36 30.82 -10.60
C GLY A 112 15.70 29.45 -10.46
N LEU A 113 14.66 29.37 -9.63
CA LEU A 113 13.80 28.19 -9.51
C LEU A 113 13.09 27.87 -10.83
N TRP A 114 12.56 28.87 -11.53
CA TRP A 114 11.92 28.72 -12.83
C TRP A 114 12.91 28.25 -13.90
N ALA A 115 14.10 28.85 -13.99
CA ALA A 115 15.16 28.41 -14.90
C ALA A 115 15.60 26.96 -14.62
N ALA A 116 15.64 26.53 -13.36
CA ALA A 116 15.99 25.16 -12.97
C ALA A 116 14.85 24.13 -13.19
N THR A 117 13.59 24.55 -13.05
CA THR A 117 12.41 23.67 -13.16
C THR A 117 11.83 23.58 -14.57
N ARG A 118 11.85 24.66 -15.38
CA ARG A 118 11.38 24.67 -16.78
C ARG A 118 11.94 23.52 -17.64
N PRO A 119 13.26 23.21 -17.68
CA PRO A 119 13.80 22.07 -18.42
C PRO A 119 13.53 20.69 -17.78
N ARG A 120 12.86 20.66 -16.62
CA ARG A 120 12.46 19.46 -15.87
C ARG A 120 10.94 19.24 -15.88
N LEU A 121 10.15 20.27 -16.19
CA LEU A 121 8.69 20.30 -16.05
C LEU A 121 8.00 19.14 -16.78
N VAL A 122 8.36 18.88 -18.04
CA VAL A 122 7.81 17.75 -18.82
C VAL A 122 8.03 16.41 -18.10
N ARG A 123 9.23 16.17 -17.56
CA ARG A 123 9.54 14.92 -16.83
C ARG A 123 8.85 14.85 -15.47
N LEU A 124 8.63 15.98 -14.78
CA LEU A 124 7.82 16.03 -13.56
C LEU A 124 6.35 15.69 -13.86
N VAL A 125 5.75 16.32 -14.87
CA VAL A 125 4.36 16.05 -15.30
C VAL A 125 4.19 14.61 -15.74
N VAL A 126 5.10 14.06 -16.55
CA VAL A 126 5.05 12.64 -16.96
C VAL A 126 5.23 11.70 -15.76
N SER A 127 6.04 12.05 -14.76
CA SER A 127 6.18 11.25 -13.52
C SER A 127 4.90 11.25 -12.68
N LEU A 128 4.21 12.40 -12.58
CA LEU A 128 2.91 12.52 -11.90
C LEU A 128 1.83 11.71 -12.63
N VAL A 129 1.69 11.88 -13.95
CA VAL A 129 0.73 11.14 -14.78
C VAL A 129 0.99 9.64 -14.71
N ALA A 130 2.26 9.22 -14.73
CA ALA A 130 2.63 7.82 -14.54
C ALA A 130 2.23 7.29 -13.15
N GLY A 131 2.43 8.07 -12.08
CA GLY A 131 1.99 7.67 -10.73
C GLY A 131 0.46 7.55 -10.60
N PHE A 132 -0.29 8.48 -11.18
CA PHE A 132 -1.76 8.39 -11.22
C PHE A 132 -2.27 7.21 -12.06
N LEU A 133 -1.60 6.88 -13.18
CA LEU A 133 -1.89 5.68 -13.96
C LEU A 133 -1.55 4.38 -13.20
N MET A 134 -0.55 4.40 -12.32
CA MET A 134 -0.29 3.26 -11.42
C MET A 134 -1.46 3.10 -10.44
N TYR A 135 -1.86 4.18 -9.77
CA TYR A 135 -3.04 4.19 -8.88
C TYR A 135 -4.31 3.67 -9.60
N ALA A 136 -4.58 4.12 -10.83
CA ALA A 136 -5.76 3.71 -11.61
C ALA A 136 -5.81 2.20 -11.93
N SER A 137 -4.70 1.46 -11.80
CA SER A 137 -4.71 -0.01 -11.96
C SER A 137 -5.28 -0.74 -10.74
N PHE A 138 -5.28 -0.13 -9.55
CA PHE A 138 -5.82 -0.71 -8.33
C PHE A 138 -7.34 -0.48 -8.17
N PRO A 139 -8.02 -1.19 -7.26
CA PRO A 139 -9.37 -0.87 -6.87
C PRO A 139 -9.48 0.56 -6.29
N PRO A 140 -10.54 1.31 -6.65
CA PRO A 140 -11.76 0.84 -7.31
C PRO A 140 -11.68 0.77 -8.85
N THR A 141 -10.73 1.48 -9.48
CA THR A 141 -10.70 1.72 -10.94
C THR A 141 -10.30 0.51 -11.78
N LYS A 142 -9.39 -0.34 -11.30
CA LYS A 142 -9.06 -1.68 -11.86
C LYS A 142 -8.58 -1.67 -13.34
N TRP A 143 -8.02 -0.55 -13.83
CA TRP A 143 -7.48 -0.46 -15.19
C TRP A 143 -6.12 -1.15 -15.27
N TRP A 144 -6.10 -2.49 -15.35
CA TRP A 144 -4.87 -3.31 -15.34
C TRP A 144 -3.81 -2.85 -16.36
N TRP A 145 -4.23 -2.35 -17.52
CA TRP A 145 -3.33 -1.85 -18.58
C TRP A 145 -2.64 -0.54 -18.20
N ALA A 146 -3.21 0.25 -17.30
CA ALA A 146 -2.66 1.53 -16.87
C ALA A 146 -1.33 1.36 -16.12
N ALA A 147 -1.13 0.23 -15.42
CA ALA A 147 0.16 -0.13 -14.81
C ALA A 147 1.28 -0.29 -15.86
N ILE A 148 0.98 -0.87 -17.03
CA ILE A 148 1.95 -1.06 -18.11
C ILE A 148 2.34 0.30 -18.72
N VAL A 149 1.35 1.16 -19.00
CA VAL A 149 1.57 2.52 -19.53
C VAL A 149 2.32 3.39 -18.50
N SER A 150 1.96 3.27 -17.23
CA SER A 150 2.63 3.92 -16.10
C SER A 150 4.12 3.60 -16.04
N VAL A 151 4.48 2.32 -16.06
CA VAL A 151 5.89 1.90 -16.09
C VAL A 151 6.59 2.39 -17.35
N ALA A 152 5.94 2.37 -18.52
CA ALA A 152 6.53 2.86 -19.76
C ALA A 152 6.87 4.37 -19.70
N LEU A 153 5.95 5.18 -19.15
CA LEU A 153 6.16 6.63 -18.96
C LEU A 153 7.25 6.94 -17.92
N LEU A 154 7.26 6.24 -16.77
CA LEU A 154 8.34 6.37 -15.79
C LEU A 154 9.69 5.95 -16.40
N THR A 155 9.71 4.85 -17.16
CA THR A 155 10.89 4.36 -17.87
C THR A 155 11.43 5.43 -18.83
N TRP A 156 10.58 6.07 -19.62
CA TRP A 156 10.99 7.16 -20.53
C TRP A 156 11.64 8.34 -19.77
N VAL A 157 11.10 8.74 -18.62
CA VAL A 157 11.70 9.77 -17.74
C VAL A 157 13.08 9.36 -17.21
N LEU A 158 13.25 8.10 -16.83
CA LEU A 158 14.51 7.56 -16.31
C LEU A 158 15.55 7.30 -17.41
N MET A 159 15.13 7.00 -18.64
CA MET A 159 16.00 6.86 -19.81
C MET A 159 16.50 8.21 -20.36
N HIS A 160 15.75 9.30 -20.15
CA HIS A 160 16.09 10.63 -20.66
C HIS A 160 17.52 11.08 -20.26
N PRO A 161 18.39 11.52 -21.19
CA PRO A 161 19.81 11.77 -20.91
C PRO A 161 20.09 12.73 -19.75
N ALA A 162 19.33 13.83 -19.66
CA ALA A 162 19.46 14.83 -18.59
C ALA A 162 19.01 14.37 -17.19
N THR A 163 18.46 13.16 -17.04
CA THR A 163 18.13 12.59 -15.73
C THR A 163 19.41 12.05 -15.08
N THR A 164 19.83 12.65 -13.96
CA THR A 164 20.95 12.19 -13.11
C THR A 164 20.45 11.15 -12.08
N PRO A 165 21.31 10.40 -11.36
CA PRO A 165 20.84 9.41 -10.37
C PRO A 165 19.98 10.02 -9.25
N VAL A 166 20.36 11.21 -8.77
CA VAL A 166 19.56 11.99 -7.81
C VAL A 166 18.27 12.52 -8.45
N GLY A 167 18.31 12.86 -9.75
CA GLY A 167 17.10 13.16 -10.53
C GLY A 167 16.16 11.96 -10.64
N GLY A 168 16.71 10.76 -10.87
CA GLY A 168 15.96 9.50 -10.88
C GLY A 168 15.28 9.22 -9.55
N LEU A 169 15.98 9.45 -8.43
CA LEU A 169 15.38 9.40 -7.10
C LEU A 169 14.20 10.38 -6.97
N GLY A 170 14.38 11.63 -7.40
CA GLY A 170 13.32 12.64 -7.37
C GLY A 170 12.10 12.29 -8.24
N TYR A 171 12.30 11.83 -9.48
CA TYR A 171 11.22 11.44 -10.39
C TYR A 171 10.48 10.18 -9.89
N GLY A 172 11.22 9.17 -9.42
CA GLY A 172 10.65 7.96 -8.82
C GLY A 172 9.87 8.25 -7.53
N PHE A 173 10.35 9.18 -6.70
CA PHE A 173 9.65 9.63 -5.50
C PHE A 173 8.37 10.42 -5.84
N VAL A 174 8.41 11.32 -6.83
CA VAL A 174 7.22 12.05 -7.32
C VAL A 174 6.17 11.11 -7.90
N PHE A 175 6.60 10.11 -8.68
CA PHE A 175 5.76 9.01 -9.14
C PHE A 175 5.14 8.25 -7.95
N GLY A 176 5.96 7.93 -6.95
CA GLY A 176 5.53 7.22 -5.74
C GLY A 176 4.45 7.98 -4.97
N LEU A 177 4.61 9.29 -4.78
CA LEU A 177 3.61 10.13 -4.13
C LEU A 177 2.29 10.18 -4.91
N ALA A 178 2.35 10.38 -6.24
CA ALA A 178 1.17 10.39 -7.10
C ALA A 178 0.43 9.03 -7.16
N CYS A 179 1.10 7.92 -6.80
CA CYS A 179 0.46 6.63 -6.60
C CYS A 179 -0.07 6.45 -5.16
N PHE A 180 0.79 6.62 -4.14
CA PHE A 180 0.48 6.22 -2.76
C PHE A 180 -0.44 7.17 -2.00
N VAL A 181 -0.43 8.48 -2.31
CA VAL A 181 -1.35 9.44 -1.69
C VAL A 181 -2.81 9.07 -2.00
N PRO A 182 -3.26 8.96 -3.27
CA PRO A 182 -4.63 8.55 -3.58
C PRO A 182 -4.94 7.07 -3.29
N LEU A 183 -3.94 6.19 -3.18
CA LEU A 183 -4.16 4.78 -2.84
C LEU A 183 -4.52 4.55 -1.36
N LEU A 184 -3.99 5.38 -0.45
CA LEU A 184 -4.06 5.18 1.01
C LEU A 184 -4.93 6.16 1.85
N PRO A 185 -5.89 6.96 1.30
CA PRO A 185 -6.58 8.00 2.08
C PRO A 185 -7.45 7.44 3.22
N TRP A 186 -7.78 6.14 3.16
CA TRP A 186 -8.46 5.40 4.23
C TRP A 186 -7.64 5.24 5.52
N ILE A 187 -6.34 5.58 5.52
CA ILE A 187 -5.54 5.77 6.75
C ILE A 187 -5.87 7.13 7.40
N GLY A 188 -6.06 8.16 6.56
CA GLY A 188 -6.30 9.53 6.99
C GLY A 188 -7.61 9.72 7.76
N THR A 189 -8.60 8.86 7.49
CA THR A 189 -9.89 8.81 8.20
C THR A 189 -9.81 8.20 9.60
N LEU A 190 -8.67 7.62 10.01
CA LEU A 190 -8.53 6.88 11.28
C LEU A 190 -7.68 7.64 12.29
N VAL A 191 -6.51 8.09 11.83
CA VAL A 191 -5.43 8.67 12.63
C VAL A 191 -5.04 10.07 12.15
N GLY A 192 -5.89 10.68 11.32
CA GLY A 192 -5.69 12.00 10.75
C GLY A 192 -4.76 12.04 9.53
N PRO A 193 -4.65 13.20 8.85
CA PRO A 193 -3.93 13.29 7.58
C PRO A 193 -2.41 13.17 7.71
N VAL A 194 -1.83 13.46 8.88
CA VAL A 194 -0.36 13.45 9.06
C VAL A 194 0.22 12.04 8.97
N PRO A 195 -0.25 11.01 9.71
CA PRO A 195 0.24 9.65 9.53
C PRO A 195 0.00 9.07 8.12
N TRP A 196 -1.13 9.41 7.47
CA TRP A 196 -1.38 9.04 6.07
C TRP A 196 -0.32 9.60 5.12
N LEU A 197 -0.04 10.90 5.19
CA LEU A 197 0.96 11.54 4.34
C LEU A 197 2.38 11.04 4.65
N VAL A 198 2.69 10.75 5.92
CA VAL A 198 3.97 10.11 6.30
C VAL A 198 4.07 8.71 5.69
N LEU A 199 3.06 7.85 5.82
CA LEU A 199 3.06 6.49 5.28
C LEU A 199 3.13 6.48 3.74
N ALA A 200 2.39 7.36 3.07
CA ALA A 200 2.47 7.53 1.62
C ALA A 200 3.85 8.05 1.17
N THR A 201 4.45 8.97 1.93
CA THR A 201 5.81 9.48 1.70
C THR A 201 6.86 8.38 1.88
N THR A 202 6.79 7.60 2.96
CA THR A 202 7.69 6.45 3.20
C THR A 202 7.54 5.40 2.10
N SER A 203 6.31 5.12 1.67
CA SER A 203 6.05 4.19 0.55
C SER A 203 6.61 4.71 -0.78
N ALA A 204 6.56 6.03 -1.02
CA ALA A 204 7.12 6.67 -2.20
C ALA A 204 8.66 6.63 -2.26
N LEU A 205 9.36 6.42 -1.14
CA LEU A 205 10.82 6.26 -1.14
C LEU A 205 11.28 5.03 -1.94
N PHE A 206 10.51 3.94 -1.98
CA PHE A 206 10.92 2.70 -2.66
C PHE A 206 10.91 2.82 -4.20
N PRO A 207 9.87 3.41 -4.85
CA PRO A 207 9.96 3.86 -6.24
C PRO A 207 11.06 4.90 -6.49
N GLY A 208 11.39 5.74 -5.50
CA GLY A 208 12.56 6.63 -5.54
C GLY A 208 13.90 5.87 -5.59
N LEU A 209 14.08 4.85 -4.76
CA LEU A 209 15.27 3.97 -4.77
C LEU A 209 15.39 3.22 -6.10
N PHE A 210 14.28 2.74 -6.67
CA PHE A 210 14.25 2.21 -8.04
C PHE A 210 14.65 3.26 -9.08
N GLY A 211 14.10 4.48 -9.00
CA GLY A 211 14.45 5.56 -9.92
C GLY A 211 15.94 5.92 -9.89
N LEU A 212 16.57 5.85 -8.71
CA LEU A 212 18.02 5.98 -8.56
C LEU A 212 18.75 4.82 -9.24
N SER A 213 18.48 3.56 -8.86
CA SER A 213 19.21 2.39 -9.35
C SER A 213 19.02 2.16 -10.85
N ALA A 214 17.82 2.39 -11.38
CA ALA A 214 17.50 2.39 -12.80
C ALA A 214 18.42 3.34 -13.59
N VAL A 215 18.63 4.57 -13.10
CA VAL A 215 19.52 5.55 -13.73
C VAL A 215 21.01 5.18 -13.64
N VAL A 216 21.40 4.34 -12.67
CA VAL A 216 22.74 3.73 -12.63
C VAL A 216 22.88 2.63 -13.69
N VAL A 217 21.90 1.71 -13.80
CA VAL A 217 22.00 0.53 -14.68
C VAL A 217 21.58 0.75 -16.14
N ARG A 218 20.86 1.83 -16.48
CA ARG A 218 20.30 2.10 -17.83
C ARG A 218 21.29 2.11 -19.00
N ARG A 219 22.60 2.12 -18.73
CA ARG A 219 23.68 2.05 -19.72
C ARG A 219 24.13 0.62 -20.04
N LEU A 220 23.69 -0.38 -19.27
CA LEU A 220 23.98 -1.78 -19.53
C LEU A 220 23.11 -2.30 -20.70
N PRO A 221 23.62 -3.21 -21.55
CA PRO A 221 22.79 -3.91 -22.53
C PRO A 221 21.70 -4.70 -21.82
N GLY A 222 20.50 -4.79 -22.42
CA GLY A 222 19.35 -5.48 -21.82
C GLY A 222 18.66 -4.73 -20.68
N TRP A 223 18.83 -3.41 -20.57
CA TRP A 223 18.29 -2.61 -19.46
C TRP A 223 16.80 -2.80 -19.09
N PRO A 224 15.84 -3.16 -19.97
CA PRO A 224 14.46 -3.42 -19.56
C PRO A 224 14.33 -4.59 -18.57
N ILE A 225 15.20 -5.60 -18.71
CA ILE A 225 15.30 -6.75 -17.79
C ILE A 225 15.83 -6.29 -16.43
N TRP A 226 16.84 -5.42 -16.43
CA TRP A 226 17.43 -4.88 -15.21
C TRP A 226 16.46 -3.95 -14.47
N PHE A 227 15.64 -3.18 -15.18
CA PHE A 227 14.57 -2.37 -14.58
C PHE A 227 13.52 -3.27 -13.90
N ALA A 228 13.08 -4.35 -14.56
CA ALA A 228 12.15 -5.31 -13.98
C ALA A 228 12.70 -5.98 -12.70
N VAL A 229 13.96 -6.43 -12.73
CA VAL A 229 14.64 -7.05 -11.57
C VAL A 229 14.81 -6.05 -10.42
N LEU A 230 15.19 -4.80 -10.70
CA LEU A 230 15.30 -3.75 -9.68
C LEU A 230 13.94 -3.39 -9.07
N TRP A 231 12.85 -3.43 -9.86
CA TRP A 231 11.51 -3.19 -9.33
C TRP A 231 11.06 -4.29 -8.38
N GLY A 232 11.20 -5.56 -8.77
CA GLY A 232 10.90 -6.71 -7.91
C GLY A 232 11.71 -6.67 -6.60
N ALA A 233 12.97 -6.24 -6.66
CA ALA A 233 13.81 -6.08 -5.47
C ALA A 233 13.33 -4.95 -4.53
N GLN A 234 12.83 -3.81 -5.03
CA GLN A 234 12.30 -2.76 -4.13
C GLN A 234 10.92 -3.11 -3.56
N GLU A 235 10.05 -3.80 -4.31
CA GLU A 235 8.79 -4.31 -3.75
C GLU A 235 9.04 -5.34 -2.66
N TRP A 236 10.01 -6.24 -2.86
CA TRP A 236 10.42 -7.18 -1.83
C TRP A 236 10.97 -6.46 -0.59
N LEU A 237 11.85 -5.46 -0.75
CA LEU A 237 12.38 -4.66 0.36
C LEU A 237 11.24 -3.95 1.13
N LYS A 238 10.29 -3.35 0.41
CA LYS A 238 9.07 -2.74 0.98
C LYS A 238 8.17 -3.77 1.68
N SER A 239 8.19 -5.03 1.26
CA SER A 239 7.43 -6.13 1.89
C SER A 239 8.05 -6.67 3.19
N ILE A 240 9.24 -6.21 3.59
CA ILE A 240 9.91 -6.64 4.84
C ILE A 240 10.36 -5.50 5.77
N VAL A 241 10.57 -4.28 5.25
CA VAL A 241 11.11 -3.13 6.01
C VAL A 241 10.25 -1.87 5.77
N PRO A 242 9.96 -1.06 6.81
CA PRO A 242 10.21 -1.28 8.23
C PRO A 242 9.14 -2.18 8.90
N PHE A 243 9.36 -2.56 10.16
CA PHE A 243 8.38 -3.21 11.04
C PHE A 243 7.67 -4.46 10.46
N GLY A 244 8.39 -5.26 9.66
CA GLY A 244 7.84 -6.46 9.03
C GLY A 244 7.22 -6.24 7.64
N GLY A 245 7.12 -4.98 7.17
CA GLY A 245 6.83 -4.59 5.80
C GLY A 245 5.45 -3.95 5.55
N PHE A 246 5.35 -3.23 4.43
CA PHE A 246 4.12 -2.63 3.91
C PHE A 246 3.95 -2.96 2.41
N PRO A 247 3.60 -4.21 2.05
CA PRO A 247 3.47 -4.65 0.64
C PRO A 247 2.31 -3.98 -0.14
N TRP A 248 1.50 -3.11 0.47
CA TRP A 248 0.41 -2.38 -0.20
C TRP A 248 0.89 -1.62 -1.43
N GLY A 249 0.08 -1.62 -2.49
CA GLY A 249 0.44 -0.98 -3.78
C GLY A 249 1.56 -1.68 -4.57
N SER A 250 1.89 -2.95 -4.28
CA SER A 250 2.67 -3.77 -5.21
C SER A 250 1.88 -4.02 -6.51
N VAL A 251 2.54 -3.83 -7.67
CA VAL A 251 1.88 -3.68 -8.99
C VAL A 251 1.00 -4.89 -9.37
N SER A 252 1.33 -6.08 -8.89
CA SER A 252 0.56 -7.32 -9.09
C SER A 252 -0.90 -7.24 -8.65
N PHE A 253 -1.21 -6.48 -7.60
CA PHE A 253 -2.59 -6.38 -7.10
C PHE A 253 -3.47 -5.46 -7.98
N GLY A 254 -2.87 -4.74 -8.95
CA GLY A 254 -3.58 -4.06 -10.03
C GLY A 254 -3.89 -4.94 -11.25
N GLN A 255 -3.54 -6.24 -11.23
CA GLN A 255 -3.80 -7.18 -12.35
C GLN A 255 -4.92 -8.19 -12.07
N VAL A 256 -5.77 -7.95 -11.08
CA VAL A 256 -6.81 -8.90 -10.66
C VAL A 256 -7.83 -9.28 -11.73
N ASP A 257 -8.03 -8.40 -12.72
CA ASP A 257 -8.88 -8.64 -13.89
C ASP A 257 -8.05 -8.56 -15.20
N GLY A 258 -6.72 -8.74 -15.10
CA GLY A 258 -5.75 -8.56 -16.20
C GLY A 258 -5.19 -9.87 -16.78
N PRO A 259 -4.79 -9.90 -18.07
CA PRO A 259 -4.37 -11.12 -18.77
C PRO A 259 -3.04 -11.72 -18.25
N LEU A 260 -2.26 -10.96 -17.48
CA LEU A 260 -1.00 -11.41 -16.89
C LEU A 260 -1.18 -12.16 -15.56
N LEU A 261 -2.38 -12.14 -14.96
CA LEU A 261 -2.66 -12.78 -13.65
C LEU A 261 -2.18 -14.24 -13.52
N PRO A 262 -2.25 -15.13 -14.53
CA PRO A 262 -1.73 -16.51 -14.43
C PRO A 262 -0.25 -16.62 -14.06
N LEU A 263 0.57 -15.58 -14.29
CA LEU A 263 1.98 -15.55 -13.89
C LEU A 263 2.16 -15.64 -12.36
N ALA A 264 1.15 -15.25 -11.58
CA ALA A 264 1.14 -15.45 -10.13
C ALA A 264 1.24 -16.95 -9.77
N GLN A 265 0.71 -17.86 -10.58
CA GLN A 265 0.81 -19.30 -10.32
C GLN A 265 2.24 -19.85 -10.56
N LEU A 266 3.05 -19.17 -11.40
CA LEU A 266 4.44 -19.57 -11.68
C LEU A 266 5.44 -19.10 -10.60
N GLY A 267 5.32 -17.85 -10.16
CA GLY A 267 6.32 -17.22 -9.28
C GLY A 267 5.77 -16.16 -8.33
N GLY A 268 4.46 -16.19 -8.07
CA GLY A 268 3.78 -15.34 -7.11
C GLY A 268 3.65 -13.88 -7.52
N VAL A 269 3.25 -13.06 -6.56
CA VAL A 269 3.29 -11.60 -6.64
C VAL A 269 4.61 -11.06 -7.22
N PRO A 270 5.82 -11.57 -6.85
CA PRO A 270 7.09 -11.04 -7.39
C PRO A 270 7.26 -11.23 -8.90
N LEU A 271 6.93 -12.42 -9.43
CA LEU A 271 7.06 -12.68 -10.87
C LEU A 271 6.02 -11.93 -11.69
N LEU A 272 4.79 -11.83 -11.19
CA LEU A 272 3.73 -11.03 -11.81
C LEU A 272 4.15 -9.56 -11.90
N SER A 273 4.64 -8.97 -10.81
CA SER A 273 5.13 -7.59 -10.74
C SER A 273 6.29 -7.35 -11.73
N THR A 274 7.30 -8.23 -11.68
CA THR A 274 8.45 -8.22 -12.59
C THR A 274 8.01 -8.32 -14.06
N GLY A 275 7.03 -9.16 -14.37
CA GLY A 275 6.49 -9.34 -15.73
C GLY A 275 5.80 -8.09 -16.28
N ILE A 276 4.96 -7.43 -15.48
CA ILE A 276 4.29 -6.18 -15.85
C ILE A 276 5.33 -5.08 -16.12
N VAL A 277 6.33 -4.96 -15.23
CA VAL A 277 7.38 -3.95 -15.34
C VAL A 277 8.27 -4.22 -16.54
N LEU A 278 8.62 -5.49 -16.81
CA LEU A 278 9.36 -5.89 -17.99
C LEU A 278 8.61 -5.51 -19.27
N VAL A 279 7.30 -5.74 -19.34
CA VAL A 279 6.48 -5.38 -20.50
C VAL A 279 6.42 -3.86 -20.68
N GLY A 280 6.15 -3.09 -19.62
CA GLY A 280 6.13 -1.62 -19.67
C GLY A 280 7.49 -1.02 -20.07
N SER A 281 8.59 -1.48 -19.48
CA SER A 281 9.94 -1.05 -19.84
C SER A 281 10.34 -1.49 -21.25
N SER A 282 9.86 -2.63 -21.73
CA SER A 282 10.10 -3.09 -23.11
C SER A 282 9.33 -2.24 -24.13
N PHE A 283 8.08 -1.85 -23.86
CA PHE A 283 7.35 -0.91 -24.71
C PHE A 283 8.02 0.47 -24.75
N ALA A 284 8.53 0.98 -23.62
CA ALA A 284 9.31 2.20 -23.61
C ALA A 284 10.62 2.08 -24.41
N ALA A 285 11.30 0.92 -24.37
CA ALA A 285 12.46 0.65 -25.22
C ALA A 285 12.09 0.70 -26.70
N ILE A 286 11.02 0.03 -27.12
CA ILE A 286 10.55 0.03 -28.52
C ILE A 286 10.20 1.45 -28.97
N ALA A 287 9.48 2.22 -28.15
CA ALA A 287 9.14 3.61 -28.46
C ALA A 287 10.39 4.51 -28.61
N LEU A 288 11.41 4.33 -27.78
CA LEU A 288 12.67 5.07 -27.87
C LEU A 288 13.49 4.71 -29.12
N GLU A 289 13.45 3.46 -29.59
CA GLU A 289 14.09 3.09 -30.86
C GLU A 289 13.32 3.60 -32.09
N ILE A 290 11.99 3.60 -32.05
CA ILE A 290 11.14 4.23 -33.09
C ILE A 290 11.42 5.75 -33.15
N GLU A 291 11.50 6.42 -32.01
CA GLU A 291 11.82 7.85 -31.92
C GLU A 291 13.19 8.17 -32.53
N LYS A 292 14.22 7.34 -32.26
CA LYS A 292 15.53 7.46 -32.91
C LYS A 292 15.43 7.29 -34.42
N TRP A 293 14.77 6.24 -34.89
CA TRP A 293 14.65 5.95 -36.33
C TRP A 293 13.96 7.09 -37.09
N TRP A 294 12.88 7.65 -36.55
CA TRP A 294 12.24 8.85 -37.12
C TRP A 294 13.14 10.09 -37.09
N ARG A 295 13.96 10.28 -36.04
CA ARG A 295 14.90 11.40 -35.93
C ARG A 295 16.13 11.28 -36.85
N THR A 296 16.59 10.08 -37.17
CA THR A 296 17.71 9.84 -38.09
C THR A 296 17.30 9.68 -39.55
N GLY A 297 16.01 9.43 -39.80
CA GLY A 297 15.52 8.93 -41.08
C GLY A 297 15.86 7.45 -41.28
N SER A 298 15.32 6.87 -42.36
CA SER A 298 15.72 5.53 -42.82
C SER A 298 17.23 5.48 -43.06
N PRO A 299 17.92 4.40 -42.66
CA PRO A 299 19.32 4.22 -43.03
C PRO A 299 19.42 4.21 -44.57
N ALA A 300 20.39 4.97 -45.10
CA ALA A 300 20.69 4.97 -46.52
C ALA A 300 21.14 3.57 -46.99
N ALA A 301 21.12 3.36 -48.31
CA ALA A 301 21.37 2.06 -48.94
C ALA A 301 22.65 1.37 -48.41
N PRO A 302 22.65 0.03 -48.26
CA PRO A 302 23.74 -0.70 -47.61
C PRO A 302 25.05 -0.53 -48.37
N GLN A 303 26.03 0.12 -47.75
CA GLN A 303 27.43 -0.03 -48.14
C GLN A 303 27.91 -1.42 -47.71
N ALA A 304 28.65 -2.08 -48.60
CA ALA A 304 28.93 -3.50 -48.51
C ALA A 304 30.20 -3.79 -47.69
N ASP A 305 30.00 -4.13 -46.42
CA ASP A 305 30.98 -4.83 -45.59
C ASP A 305 30.28 -5.98 -44.83
N PRO A 306 30.85 -7.21 -44.81
CA PRO A 306 30.21 -8.38 -44.19
C PRO A 306 30.43 -8.45 -42.67
N GLU A 307 30.28 -7.34 -41.95
CA GLU A 307 30.12 -7.38 -40.49
C GLU A 307 28.84 -8.18 -40.15
N PRO A 308 28.86 -9.06 -39.13
CA PRO A 308 27.66 -9.79 -38.72
C PRO A 308 26.60 -8.79 -38.23
N ALA A 309 25.51 -8.67 -39.01
CA ALA A 309 24.48 -7.65 -38.82
C ALA A 309 23.94 -7.66 -37.38
N LYS A 310 24.29 -6.62 -36.61
CA LYS A 310 23.88 -6.48 -35.22
C LYS A 310 22.34 -6.45 -35.16
N PRO A 311 21.69 -7.31 -34.35
CA PRO A 311 20.23 -7.44 -34.37
C PRO A 311 19.57 -6.10 -34.04
N PRO A 312 18.41 -5.78 -34.66
CA PRO A 312 17.76 -4.49 -34.47
C PRO A 312 17.42 -4.30 -32.98
N ALA A 313 17.63 -3.10 -32.45
CA ALA A 313 17.57 -2.83 -31.01
C ALA A 313 16.19 -3.15 -30.37
N VAL A 314 15.12 -3.19 -31.17
CA VAL A 314 13.76 -3.61 -30.77
C VAL A 314 13.60 -5.13 -30.59
N LEU A 315 14.51 -5.97 -31.09
CA LEU A 315 14.36 -7.43 -31.08
C LEU A 315 14.32 -8.00 -29.66
N LEU A 316 15.24 -7.58 -28.79
CA LEU A 316 15.27 -8.06 -27.39
C LEU A 316 14.02 -7.61 -26.61
N PRO A 317 13.61 -6.32 -26.62
CA PRO A 317 12.31 -5.88 -26.10
C PRO A 317 11.09 -6.61 -26.67
N GLY A 318 11.10 -6.92 -27.97
CA GLY A 318 10.04 -7.70 -28.61
C GLY A 318 9.98 -9.13 -28.07
N ILE A 319 11.14 -9.80 -27.98
CA ILE A 319 11.27 -11.14 -27.40
C ILE A 319 10.82 -11.15 -25.94
N THR A 320 11.18 -10.16 -25.10
CA THR A 320 10.74 -10.13 -23.70
C THR A 320 9.23 -9.94 -23.56
N VAL A 321 8.59 -9.11 -24.38
CA VAL A 321 7.12 -9.00 -24.41
C VAL A 321 6.48 -10.31 -24.88
N CYS A 322 6.97 -10.91 -25.97
CA CYS A 322 6.47 -12.18 -26.48
C CYS A 322 6.62 -13.31 -25.44
N LEU A 323 7.74 -13.40 -24.72
CA LEU A 323 7.97 -14.42 -23.69
C LEU A 323 7.03 -14.26 -22.48
N VAL A 324 6.80 -13.03 -22.01
CA VAL A 324 5.87 -12.78 -20.89
C VAL A 324 4.42 -13.12 -21.29
N LEU A 325 3.99 -12.71 -22.49
CA LEU A 325 2.66 -13.05 -23.00
C LEU A 325 2.51 -14.55 -23.26
N PHE A 326 3.52 -15.22 -23.83
CA PHE A 326 3.52 -16.66 -24.08
C PHE A 326 3.47 -17.47 -22.78
N ALA A 327 4.21 -17.05 -21.74
CA ALA A 327 4.14 -17.65 -20.41
C ALA A 327 2.74 -17.49 -19.78
N ALA A 328 2.11 -16.33 -19.92
CA ALA A 328 0.74 -16.12 -19.45
C ALA A 328 -0.26 -17.02 -20.22
N VAL A 329 -0.14 -17.10 -21.55
CA VAL A 329 -1.00 -17.94 -22.41
C VAL A 329 -0.82 -19.44 -22.15
N ILE A 330 0.37 -19.93 -21.85
CA ILE A 330 0.61 -21.34 -21.47
C ILE A 330 -0.09 -21.70 -20.15
N VAL A 331 -0.08 -20.80 -19.18
CA VAL A 331 -0.61 -21.07 -17.82
C VAL A 331 -2.10 -20.77 -17.73
N TRP A 332 -2.62 -19.88 -18.57
CA TRP A 332 -4.05 -19.49 -18.60
C TRP A 332 -5.02 -20.69 -18.65
N PRO A 333 -4.85 -21.71 -19.52
CA PRO A 333 -5.71 -22.90 -19.48
C PRO A 333 -5.70 -23.62 -18.13
N GLN A 334 -4.53 -23.84 -17.52
CA GLN A 334 -4.45 -24.54 -16.23
C GLN A 334 -5.19 -23.76 -15.12
N VAL A 335 -4.98 -22.45 -15.05
CA VAL A 335 -5.68 -21.57 -14.11
C VAL A 335 -7.19 -21.61 -14.35
N ARG A 336 -7.63 -21.47 -15.60
CA ARG A 336 -9.07 -21.47 -15.94
C ARG A 336 -9.74 -22.83 -15.68
N HIS A 337 -9.07 -23.95 -15.95
CA HIS A 337 -9.55 -25.30 -15.58
C HIS A 337 -9.66 -25.45 -14.05
N ALA A 338 -8.68 -24.94 -13.31
CA ALA A 338 -8.68 -24.99 -11.85
C ALA A 338 -9.87 -24.24 -11.24
N GLY A 339 -10.19 -23.04 -11.75
CA GLY A 339 -11.35 -22.24 -11.33
C GLY A 339 -12.70 -22.64 -11.95
N ALA A 340 -12.70 -23.48 -12.99
CA ALA A 340 -13.89 -24.16 -13.51
C ALA A 340 -14.25 -25.44 -12.72
N GLY A 341 -13.36 -25.92 -11.84
CA GLY A 341 -13.60 -27.10 -11.01
C GLY A 341 -13.67 -28.41 -11.79
N SER A 342 -12.91 -28.54 -12.89
CA SER A 342 -12.97 -29.69 -13.79
C SER A 342 -12.04 -30.85 -13.40
N GLY A 343 -11.44 -30.85 -12.20
CA GLY A 343 -10.43 -31.83 -11.77
C GLY A 343 -10.97 -33.01 -10.96
N GLY A 344 -12.28 -33.09 -10.72
CA GLY A 344 -12.89 -34.13 -9.90
C GLY A 344 -12.62 -33.97 -8.39
N GLU A 345 -12.13 -32.82 -7.95
CA GLU A 345 -11.79 -32.57 -6.54
C GLU A 345 -13.04 -32.55 -5.65
N PRO A 346 -12.99 -33.06 -4.40
CA PRO A 346 -14.14 -33.10 -3.50
C PRO A 346 -14.77 -31.71 -3.30
N THR A 347 -16.10 -31.65 -3.42
CA THR A 347 -16.91 -30.45 -3.18
C THR A 347 -17.45 -30.44 -1.76
N ILE A 348 -17.36 -29.30 -1.08
CA ILE A 348 -17.98 -29.07 0.22
C ILE A 348 -18.81 -27.77 0.18
N THR A 349 -19.91 -27.70 0.91
CA THR A 349 -20.63 -26.44 1.15
C THR A 349 -19.96 -25.71 2.31
N VAL A 350 -19.58 -24.46 2.11
CA VAL A 350 -19.12 -23.56 3.18
C VAL A 350 -20.06 -22.38 3.28
N ALA A 351 -20.25 -21.87 4.50
CA ALA A 351 -20.97 -20.63 4.75
C ALA A 351 -20.03 -19.53 5.24
N VAL A 352 -20.33 -18.28 4.88
CA VAL A 352 -19.71 -17.06 5.40
C VAL A 352 -20.79 -16.21 6.04
N VAL A 353 -20.52 -15.61 7.19
CA VAL A 353 -21.45 -14.71 7.86
C VAL A 353 -20.81 -13.34 8.04
N GLN A 354 -21.59 -12.30 7.73
CA GLN A 354 -21.23 -10.88 7.85
C GLN A 354 -22.26 -10.22 8.76
N GLY A 355 -21.97 -10.10 10.05
CA GLY A 355 -22.92 -9.58 11.04
C GLY A 355 -23.15 -8.07 10.96
N ASN A 356 -22.24 -7.33 10.32
CA ASN A 356 -22.16 -5.87 10.38
C ASN A 356 -21.91 -5.33 11.81
N VAL A 357 -21.67 -4.03 11.94
CA VAL A 357 -21.51 -3.34 13.23
C VAL A 357 -22.50 -2.16 13.33
N PRO A 358 -22.89 -1.70 14.54
CA PRO A 358 -23.82 -0.57 14.66
C PRO A 358 -23.26 0.78 14.17
N ARG A 359 -21.94 0.97 14.15
CA ARG A 359 -21.26 2.17 13.60
C ARG A 359 -19.82 1.87 13.18
N LEU A 360 -19.35 2.50 12.11
CA LEU A 360 -17.95 2.41 11.64
C LEU A 360 -16.99 3.23 12.53
N GLY A 361 -15.71 2.88 12.48
CA GLY A 361 -14.61 3.59 13.15
C GLY A 361 -14.05 2.87 14.38
N LEU A 362 -12.97 3.42 14.95
CA LEU A 362 -12.15 2.78 16.00
C LEU A 362 -12.94 2.36 17.25
N ASP A 363 -14.07 3.03 17.54
CA ASP A 363 -14.90 2.76 18.72
C ASP A 363 -15.89 1.59 18.54
N PHE A 364 -15.74 0.75 17.49
CA PHE A 364 -16.44 -0.53 17.37
C PHE A 364 -16.16 -1.43 18.59
N ASN A 365 -14.93 -1.35 19.11
CA ASN A 365 -14.42 -2.02 20.30
C ASN A 365 -15.15 -1.65 21.61
N ALA A 366 -16.04 -0.64 21.59
CA ALA A 366 -16.93 -0.29 22.70
C ALA A 366 -18.31 -0.97 22.61
N GLN A 367 -18.59 -1.67 21.50
CA GLN A 367 -19.86 -2.35 21.20
C GLN A 367 -19.69 -3.87 21.02
N ARG A 368 -18.57 -4.40 21.52
CA ARG A 368 -18.10 -5.82 21.50
C ARG A 368 -19.22 -6.86 21.43
N ARG A 369 -20.18 -6.75 22.34
CA ARG A 369 -21.27 -7.72 22.46
C ARG A 369 -22.29 -7.65 21.32
N ALA A 370 -22.61 -6.45 20.83
CA ALA A 370 -23.51 -6.28 19.68
C ALA A 370 -22.91 -6.85 18.38
N VAL A 371 -21.57 -6.83 18.23
CA VAL A 371 -20.89 -7.47 17.09
C VAL A 371 -21.07 -8.99 17.16
N LEU A 372 -20.90 -9.59 18.34
CA LEU A 372 -21.17 -11.02 18.55
C LEU A 372 -22.65 -11.37 18.31
N ASP A 373 -23.58 -10.66 18.95
CA ASP A 373 -25.02 -10.91 18.83
C ASP A 373 -25.52 -10.76 17.38
N ASN A 374 -24.90 -9.86 16.60
CA ASN A 374 -25.12 -9.76 15.16
C ASN A 374 -24.72 -11.05 14.41
N HIS A 375 -23.47 -11.51 14.51
CA HIS A 375 -23.03 -12.74 13.82
C HIS A 375 -23.82 -13.98 14.26
N VAL A 376 -24.24 -14.02 15.52
CA VAL A 376 -25.14 -15.03 16.08
C VAL A 376 -26.50 -14.97 15.38
N ARG A 377 -27.13 -13.79 15.23
CA ARG A 377 -28.42 -13.61 14.55
C ARG A 377 -28.36 -14.07 13.09
N GLU A 378 -27.40 -13.59 12.29
CA GLU A 378 -27.28 -13.98 10.89
C GLU A 378 -27.02 -15.50 10.72
N THR A 379 -26.32 -16.13 11.68
CA THR A 379 -26.11 -17.59 11.69
C THR A 379 -27.39 -18.35 12.09
N LEU A 380 -28.26 -17.77 12.91
CA LEU A 380 -29.58 -18.33 13.24
C LEU A 380 -30.54 -18.23 12.04
N GLU A 381 -30.50 -17.13 11.28
CA GLU A 381 -31.26 -16.94 10.04
C GLU A 381 -30.85 -17.96 8.96
N LEU A 382 -29.54 -18.10 8.69
CA LEU A 382 -28.99 -19.17 7.85
C LEU A 382 -29.46 -20.57 8.33
N ALA A 383 -29.52 -20.79 9.65
CA ALA A 383 -29.99 -22.07 10.20
C ALA A 383 -31.51 -22.28 10.02
N GLU A 384 -32.31 -21.22 9.96
CA GLU A 384 -33.74 -21.30 9.62
C GLU A 384 -33.92 -21.58 8.12
N ASP A 385 -33.18 -20.91 7.25
CA ASP A 385 -33.20 -21.18 5.80
C ASP A 385 -32.72 -22.60 5.45
N VAL A 386 -31.71 -23.14 6.16
CA VAL A 386 -31.30 -24.55 6.01
C VAL A 386 -32.40 -25.50 6.47
N ARG A 387 -33.11 -25.21 7.57
CA ARG A 387 -34.26 -26.02 8.02
C ARG A 387 -35.46 -25.93 7.08
N ALA A 388 -35.66 -24.78 6.43
CA ALA A 388 -36.70 -24.56 5.42
C ALA A 388 -36.34 -25.17 4.04
N GLY A 389 -35.10 -25.59 3.83
CA GLY A 389 -34.61 -26.08 2.54
C GLY A 389 -34.38 -24.95 1.51
N LEU A 390 -34.27 -23.71 1.97
CA LEU A 390 -33.95 -22.52 1.18
C LEU A 390 -32.44 -22.37 0.98
N ALA A 391 -31.65 -22.76 1.99
CA ALA A 391 -30.19 -22.83 1.94
C ALA A 391 -29.67 -24.28 2.08
N PRO A 392 -28.51 -24.63 1.48
CA PRO A 392 -27.87 -25.93 1.67
C PRO A 392 -27.12 -26.01 3.00
N GLN A 393 -27.21 -27.14 3.70
CA GLN A 393 -26.44 -27.40 4.92
C GLN A 393 -24.93 -27.16 4.69
N PRO A 394 -24.29 -26.22 5.40
CA PRO A 394 -22.83 -26.06 5.35
C PRO A 394 -22.12 -27.16 6.15
N GLN A 395 -20.93 -27.54 5.71
CA GLN A 395 -20.02 -28.40 6.49
C GLN A 395 -19.32 -27.60 7.61
N PHE A 396 -19.12 -26.30 7.41
CA PHE A 396 -18.73 -25.34 8.43
C PHE A 396 -19.07 -23.90 8.02
N VAL A 397 -19.14 -23.02 9.01
CA VAL A 397 -19.34 -21.57 8.86
C VAL A 397 -18.03 -20.84 9.14
N ILE A 398 -17.74 -19.75 8.45
CA ILE A 398 -16.64 -18.83 8.75
C ILE A 398 -17.23 -17.48 9.18
N TRP A 399 -16.81 -17.01 10.35
CA TRP A 399 -17.05 -15.64 10.84
C TRP A 399 -15.80 -14.76 10.63
N PRO A 400 -15.94 -13.43 10.64
CA PRO A 400 -14.85 -12.48 10.47
C PRO A 400 -13.86 -12.43 11.65
N GLU A 401 -12.75 -11.72 11.44
CA GLU A 401 -11.88 -11.24 12.52
C GLU A 401 -12.70 -10.34 13.46
N ASP A 402 -12.41 -10.42 14.76
CA ASP A 402 -13.11 -9.69 15.83
C ASP A 402 -14.65 -9.88 15.88
N SER A 403 -15.17 -10.97 15.27
CA SER A 403 -16.58 -11.39 15.42
C SER A 403 -17.00 -11.61 16.88
N SER A 404 -16.05 -11.86 17.78
CA SER A 404 -16.20 -11.78 19.23
C SER A 404 -15.01 -11.07 19.89
N ASP A 405 -15.10 -9.76 20.08
CA ASP A 405 -14.20 -8.92 20.90
C ASP A 405 -14.16 -9.31 22.41
N ILE A 406 -14.91 -10.35 22.81
CA ILE A 406 -14.98 -10.91 24.16
C ILE A 406 -14.42 -12.34 24.10
N ASP A 407 -13.37 -12.61 24.87
CA ASP A 407 -12.74 -13.93 24.99
C ASP A 407 -13.78 -15.00 25.44
N PRO A 408 -14.15 -15.94 24.57
CA PRO A 408 -15.19 -16.93 24.84
C PRO A 408 -14.67 -18.15 25.60
N LEU A 409 -13.38 -18.21 25.94
CA LEU A 409 -12.81 -19.24 26.80
C LEU A 409 -12.93 -18.86 28.28
N ILE A 410 -13.00 -17.55 28.59
CA ILE A 410 -13.19 -17.03 29.95
C ILE A 410 -14.58 -16.41 30.21
N ASN A 411 -15.35 -16.06 29.17
CA ASN A 411 -16.69 -15.47 29.30
C ASN A 411 -17.80 -16.49 28.94
N PRO A 412 -18.60 -16.98 29.91
CA PRO A 412 -19.62 -17.99 29.66
C PRO A 412 -20.79 -17.54 28.77
N ASP A 413 -21.15 -16.26 28.75
CA ASP A 413 -22.24 -15.74 27.91
C ASP A 413 -21.80 -15.66 26.43
N ALA A 414 -20.56 -15.20 26.17
CA ALA A 414 -19.98 -15.28 24.83
C ALA A 414 -19.90 -16.74 24.34
N ALA A 415 -19.41 -17.65 25.19
CA ALA A 415 -19.39 -19.09 24.91
C ALA A 415 -20.80 -19.65 24.62
N GLN A 416 -21.82 -19.19 25.36
CA GLN A 416 -23.20 -19.64 25.19
C GLN A 416 -23.80 -19.20 23.84
N GLN A 417 -23.58 -17.97 23.39
CA GLN A 417 -24.11 -17.54 22.08
C GLN A 417 -23.42 -18.21 20.91
N ILE A 418 -22.08 -18.39 20.96
CA ILE A 418 -21.35 -19.11 19.91
C ILE A 418 -21.82 -20.58 19.86
N SER A 419 -22.01 -21.21 21.02
CA SER A 419 -22.57 -22.57 21.11
C SER A 419 -24.00 -22.65 20.59
N LYS A 420 -24.86 -21.67 20.91
CA LYS A 420 -26.24 -21.55 20.39
C LYS A 420 -26.23 -21.47 18.86
N ALA A 421 -25.37 -20.64 18.28
CA ALA A 421 -25.23 -20.51 16.83
C ALA A 421 -24.76 -21.83 16.19
N ALA A 422 -23.66 -22.42 16.71
CA ALA A 422 -23.09 -23.67 16.18
C ALA A 422 -24.08 -24.85 16.27
N VAL A 423 -24.80 -24.99 17.39
CA VAL A 423 -25.84 -26.02 17.56
C VAL A 423 -27.01 -25.79 16.61
N ALA A 424 -27.46 -24.53 16.41
CA ALA A 424 -28.58 -24.23 15.54
C ALA A 424 -28.30 -24.53 14.06
N ILE A 425 -27.09 -24.21 13.56
CA ILE A 425 -26.66 -24.53 12.18
C ILE A 425 -26.17 -25.99 12.04
N GLY A 426 -25.98 -26.71 13.15
CA GLY A 426 -25.53 -28.11 13.15
C GLY A 426 -24.09 -28.33 12.68
N ALA A 427 -23.28 -27.27 12.55
CA ALA A 427 -21.96 -27.29 11.94
C ALA A 427 -20.94 -26.48 12.76
N PRO A 428 -19.64 -26.82 12.72
CA PRO A 428 -18.61 -26.01 13.35
C PRO A 428 -18.51 -24.60 12.76
N ILE A 429 -18.14 -23.63 13.60
CA ILE A 429 -17.93 -22.23 13.22
C ILE A 429 -16.46 -21.87 13.42
N LEU A 430 -15.83 -21.23 12.44
CA LEU A 430 -14.52 -20.62 12.57
C LEU A 430 -14.69 -19.16 13.02
N VAL A 431 -14.44 -18.89 14.31
CA VAL A 431 -14.74 -17.63 15.00
C VAL A 431 -13.49 -16.77 15.16
N GLY A 432 -13.48 -15.55 14.62
CA GLY A 432 -12.45 -14.55 14.94
C GLY A 432 -12.74 -13.88 16.28
N THR A 433 -11.75 -13.84 17.17
CA THR A 433 -11.90 -13.40 18.57
C THR A 433 -10.58 -12.93 19.18
N VAL A 434 -10.67 -12.17 20.27
CA VAL A 434 -9.54 -11.68 21.06
C VAL A 434 -9.39 -12.54 22.31
N LEU A 435 -8.22 -13.16 22.52
CA LEU A 435 -7.89 -13.94 23.72
C LEU A 435 -6.81 -13.26 24.57
N ASP A 436 -6.84 -13.44 25.90
CA ASP A 436 -5.73 -13.04 26.79
C ASP A 436 -4.45 -13.83 26.44
N ALA A 437 -3.31 -13.14 26.31
CA ALA A 437 -2.03 -13.84 26.25
C ALA A 437 -1.77 -14.51 27.61
N PRO A 438 -1.29 -15.78 27.69
CA PRO A 438 -1.40 -16.61 28.90
C PRO A 438 -1.08 -15.96 30.25
N GLY A 439 -2.14 -15.53 30.94
CA GLY A 439 -2.10 -14.85 32.25
C GLY A 439 -1.46 -13.47 32.17
N SER A 440 -1.63 -12.73 31.08
CA SER A 440 -1.10 -11.37 30.92
C SER A 440 -1.99 -10.37 31.66
N SER A 441 -3.31 -10.45 31.43
CA SER A 441 -4.34 -9.78 32.23
C SER A 441 -4.15 -9.93 33.75
N GLN A 442 -3.71 -11.11 34.21
CA GLN A 442 -3.49 -11.42 35.63
C GLN A 442 -2.17 -10.84 36.18
N LYS A 443 -1.15 -10.64 35.34
CA LYS A 443 0.18 -10.14 35.74
C LYS A 443 0.27 -8.62 35.64
N ASN A 444 -0.39 -8.02 34.65
CA ASN A 444 -0.35 -6.59 34.37
C ASN A 444 -1.69 -6.14 33.75
N PRO A 445 -2.73 -5.90 34.58
CA PRO A 445 -4.05 -5.49 34.08
C PRO A 445 -4.03 -4.21 33.23
N GLU A 446 -3.09 -3.30 33.51
CA GLU A 446 -2.98 -1.99 32.83
C GLU A 446 -2.30 -2.08 31.44
N ASN A 447 -1.54 -3.14 31.17
CA ASN A 447 -0.89 -3.39 29.88
C ASN A 447 -1.05 -4.87 29.48
N ALA A 448 -2.26 -5.41 29.63
CA ALA A 448 -2.56 -6.78 29.27
C ALA A 448 -2.29 -7.02 27.78
N GLU A 449 -1.52 -8.07 27.47
CA GLU A 449 -1.23 -8.49 26.10
C GLU A 449 -2.30 -9.47 25.61
N TYR A 450 -2.66 -9.39 24.32
CA TYR A 450 -3.71 -10.22 23.74
C TYR A 450 -3.24 -10.94 22.46
N THR A 451 -3.91 -12.03 22.06
CA THR A 451 -3.79 -12.57 20.70
C THR A 451 -5.08 -12.40 19.91
N ASN A 452 -4.96 -11.76 18.74
CA ASN A 452 -5.97 -11.81 17.68
C ASN A 452 -5.96 -13.26 17.16
N THR A 453 -7.10 -13.92 17.28
CA THR A 453 -7.21 -15.38 17.27
C THR A 453 -8.38 -15.81 16.39
N VAL A 454 -8.23 -16.91 15.66
CA VAL A 454 -9.31 -17.53 14.90
C VAL A 454 -9.48 -18.97 15.38
N LEU A 455 -10.60 -19.24 16.04
CA LEU A 455 -10.87 -20.43 16.84
C LEU A 455 -12.00 -21.27 16.23
N VAL A 456 -11.78 -22.57 16.05
CA VAL A 456 -12.83 -23.51 15.67
C VAL A 456 -13.73 -23.78 16.89
N TRP A 457 -15.02 -23.53 16.75
CA TRP A 457 -16.05 -23.86 17.74
C TRP A 457 -16.97 -24.95 17.19
N ASN A 458 -16.98 -26.11 17.84
CA ASN A 458 -17.74 -27.29 17.42
C ASN A 458 -19.10 -27.31 18.14
N PRO A 459 -20.19 -27.76 17.50
CA PRO A 459 -21.53 -27.75 18.09
C PRO A 459 -21.68 -28.65 19.33
N THR A 460 -20.86 -29.70 19.46
CA THR A 460 -20.97 -30.68 20.56
C THR A 460 -19.82 -30.58 21.57
N THR A 461 -18.60 -30.29 21.13
CA THR A 461 -17.41 -30.25 22.00
C THR A 461 -16.91 -28.84 22.32
N GLY A 462 -17.51 -27.80 21.73
CA GLY A 462 -17.06 -26.42 21.91
C GLY A 462 -15.69 -26.14 21.26
N PRO A 463 -14.81 -25.35 21.90
CA PRO A 463 -13.56 -24.88 21.28
C PRO A 463 -12.60 -26.04 20.91
N GLY A 464 -11.91 -25.89 19.78
CA GLY A 464 -10.94 -26.85 19.24
C GLY A 464 -9.68 -26.18 18.68
N ASP A 465 -9.26 -26.59 17.47
CA ASP A 465 -8.13 -26.00 16.76
C ASP A 465 -8.23 -24.46 16.65
N ARG A 466 -7.09 -23.76 16.70
CA ARG A 466 -7.04 -22.31 16.50
C ARG A 466 -5.78 -21.85 15.76
N HIS A 467 -5.90 -20.71 15.08
CA HIS A 467 -4.80 -19.92 14.55
C HIS A 467 -4.66 -18.64 15.38
N ASP A 468 -3.48 -18.41 15.94
CA ASP A 468 -3.14 -17.15 16.61
C ASP A 468 -2.32 -16.31 15.61
N LYS A 469 -2.65 -15.03 15.41
CA LYS A 469 -2.10 -14.19 14.32
C LYS A 469 -0.58 -14.01 14.41
N GLU A 470 0.15 -14.23 13.31
CA GLU A 470 1.62 -14.13 13.26
C GLU A 470 2.08 -12.75 12.76
N ILE A 471 1.40 -12.15 11.78
CA ILE A 471 1.73 -10.82 11.24
C ILE A 471 0.76 -9.78 11.79
N VAL A 472 1.08 -9.27 12.98
CA VAL A 472 0.32 -8.22 13.67
C VAL A 472 0.60 -6.85 13.02
N GLN A 473 -0.43 -6.02 12.84
CA GLN A 473 -0.37 -4.73 12.14
C GLN A 473 0.28 -3.62 13.00
N PRO A 474 1.39 -3.00 12.55
CA PRO A 474 1.99 -1.85 13.24
C PRO A 474 1.06 -0.63 13.28
N PHE A 475 1.11 0.12 14.38
CA PHE A 475 0.31 1.32 14.70
C PHE A 475 -1.21 1.10 14.88
N GLY A 476 -1.77 0.00 14.41
CA GLY A 476 -3.15 -0.43 14.72
C GLY A 476 -3.17 -1.39 15.90
N GLU A 477 -2.63 -2.59 15.71
CA GLU A 477 -2.70 -3.69 16.69
C GLU A 477 -1.58 -3.64 17.74
N TYR A 478 -0.44 -3.01 17.42
CA TYR A 478 0.64 -2.71 18.39
C TYR A 478 1.37 -1.41 18.06
N LEU A 479 1.94 -0.74 19.05
CA LEU A 479 2.79 0.44 18.85
C LEU A 479 4.27 0.03 18.64
N PRO A 480 4.84 0.10 17.43
CA PRO A 480 6.28 -0.08 17.25
C PRO A 480 7.04 1.09 17.90
N MET A 481 8.18 0.80 18.54
CA MET A 481 9.04 1.78 19.24
C MET A 481 8.26 2.83 20.09
N PRO A 482 7.52 2.42 21.15
CA PRO A 482 6.68 3.34 21.93
C PRO A 482 7.39 4.59 22.45
N TRP A 483 8.67 4.44 22.83
CA TRP A 483 9.52 5.54 23.31
C TRP A 483 9.66 6.68 22.30
N LEU A 484 9.55 6.41 21.00
CA LEU A 484 9.64 7.43 19.95
C LEU A 484 8.25 7.97 19.62
N PHE A 485 7.30 7.09 19.25
CA PHE A 485 6.04 7.53 18.65
C PHE A 485 5.08 8.21 19.63
N ARG A 486 5.14 7.90 20.93
CA ARG A 486 4.42 8.66 21.98
C ARG A 486 4.81 10.14 22.02
N HIS A 487 6.06 10.48 21.69
CA HIS A 487 6.52 11.87 21.60
C HIS A 487 6.20 12.54 20.24
N LEU A 488 5.74 11.77 19.24
CA LEU A 488 5.46 12.27 17.88
C LEU A 488 3.97 12.38 17.54
N SER A 489 3.09 11.68 18.27
CA SER A 489 1.65 11.67 17.99
C SER A 489 0.81 11.33 19.22
N GLY A 490 -0.17 12.19 19.55
CA GLY A 490 -1.20 11.90 20.57
C GLY A 490 -2.17 10.78 20.19
N TYR A 491 -2.06 10.19 18.99
CA TYR A 491 -2.76 8.97 18.61
C TYR A 491 -2.00 7.69 18.98
N ALA A 492 -0.73 7.78 19.41
CA ALA A 492 0.12 6.61 19.66
C ALA A 492 -0.47 5.67 20.72
N ASP A 493 -1.09 6.22 21.76
CA ASP A 493 -1.74 5.47 22.85
C ASP A 493 -3.12 4.91 22.51
N ARG A 494 -3.53 4.95 21.24
CA ARG A 494 -4.70 4.21 20.72
C ARG A 494 -4.33 2.90 20.03
N ALA A 495 -3.05 2.61 19.83
CA ALA A 495 -2.63 1.33 19.29
C ALA A 495 -2.84 0.21 20.33
N GLY A 496 -3.17 -0.99 19.86
CA GLY A 496 -3.44 -2.14 20.72
C GLY A 496 -2.20 -2.70 21.44
N HIS A 497 -2.44 -3.77 22.21
CA HIS A 497 -1.43 -4.56 22.90
C HIS A 497 -1.41 -6.02 22.38
N PHE A 498 -1.59 -6.20 21.06
CA PHE A 498 -1.54 -7.53 20.46
C PHE A 498 -0.12 -8.04 20.28
N VAL A 499 0.12 -9.31 20.63
CA VAL A 499 1.41 -9.98 20.46
C VAL A 499 1.36 -11.04 19.35
N PRO A 500 2.36 -11.09 18.45
CA PRO A 500 2.40 -12.10 17.39
C PRO A 500 2.72 -13.48 17.96
N ARG A 501 2.04 -14.52 17.46
CA ARG A 501 2.33 -15.91 17.82
C ARG A 501 2.50 -16.78 16.58
N PRO A 502 3.70 -17.35 16.31
CA PRO A 502 3.90 -18.25 15.18
C PRO A 502 3.09 -19.55 15.31
N GLY A 503 2.42 -19.95 14.24
CA GLY A 503 1.60 -21.17 14.17
C GLY A 503 1.86 -22.03 12.94
N SER A 504 0.97 -23.00 12.70
CA SER A 504 0.87 -23.76 11.44
C SER A 504 0.28 -22.93 10.29
N ASP A 505 -0.43 -21.85 10.61
CA ASP A 505 -1.35 -21.12 9.74
C ASP A 505 -2.49 -22.00 9.19
N VAL A 506 -2.78 -23.13 9.86
CA VAL A 506 -3.79 -24.13 9.45
C VAL A 506 -4.54 -24.64 10.67
N VAL A 507 -5.88 -24.62 10.57
CA VAL A 507 -6.82 -25.25 11.52
C VAL A 507 -7.58 -26.39 10.85
N ASN A 508 -7.94 -27.43 11.59
CA ASN A 508 -8.80 -28.51 11.10
C ASN A 508 -10.24 -28.26 11.54
N ILE A 509 -11.13 -28.03 10.57
CA ILE A 509 -12.55 -27.80 10.81
C ILE A 509 -13.39 -28.81 10.04
N ALA A 510 -14.25 -29.57 10.74
CA ALA A 510 -15.03 -30.67 10.19
C ALA A 510 -14.20 -31.67 9.32
N GLY A 511 -12.93 -31.93 9.71
CA GLY A 511 -11.99 -32.81 9.00
C GLY A 511 -11.25 -32.17 7.82
N VAL A 512 -11.46 -30.87 7.55
CA VAL A 512 -10.83 -30.13 6.46
C VAL A 512 -9.73 -29.21 6.98
N PRO A 513 -8.48 -29.30 6.48
CA PRO A 513 -7.43 -28.36 6.83
C PRO A 513 -7.65 -27.03 6.09
N VAL A 514 -8.04 -26.00 6.84
CA VAL A 514 -8.27 -24.63 6.35
C VAL A 514 -7.07 -23.77 6.73
N GLY A 515 -6.46 -23.16 5.73
CA GLY A 515 -5.37 -22.22 5.95
C GLY A 515 -5.91 -20.84 6.32
N VAL A 516 -5.42 -20.23 7.38
CA VAL A 516 -5.89 -18.93 7.86
C VAL A 516 -4.88 -17.85 7.49
N SER A 517 -5.36 -16.67 7.12
CA SER A 517 -4.52 -15.48 6.95
C SER A 517 -5.34 -14.25 7.32
N THR A 518 -5.35 -13.91 8.61
CA THR A 518 -6.29 -12.95 9.20
C THR A 518 -6.00 -11.52 8.72
N CYS A 519 -6.94 -10.93 8.00
CA CYS A 519 -7.01 -9.52 7.61
C CYS A 519 -5.75 -8.91 6.97
N TRP A 520 -4.78 -8.51 7.80
CA TRP A 520 -3.48 -7.98 7.39
C TRP A 520 -2.56 -9.06 6.82
N GLU A 521 -2.74 -10.33 7.16
CA GLU A 521 -1.80 -11.39 6.75
C GLU A 521 -1.87 -11.74 5.25
N VAL A 522 -3.05 -11.61 4.61
CA VAL A 522 -3.30 -12.00 3.20
C VAL A 522 -2.39 -11.28 2.19
N ILE A 523 -1.94 -10.06 2.50
CA ILE A 523 -1.07 -9.28 1.61
C ILE A 523 0.40 -9.73 1.65
N PHE A 524 0.83 -10.55 2.61
CA PHE A 524 2.21 -11.01 2.71
C PHE A 524 2.40 -12.38 2.07
N ASP A 525 3.36 -12.52 1.14
CA ASP A 525 3.66 -13.77 0.43
C ASP A 525 4.00 -14.97 1.36
N ARG A 526 4.30 -14.72 2.64
CA ARG A 526 4.69 -15.77 3.60
C ARG A 526 3.50 -16.55 4.17
N ALA A 527 2.39 -15.89 4.54
CA ALA A 527 1.31 -16.50 5.34
C ALA A 527 0.48 -17.55 4.55
N PRO A 528 -0.26 -17.19 3.48
CA PRO A 528 -1.04 -18.18 2.72
C PRO A 528 -0.15 -19.26 2.09
N ARG A 529 1.10 -18.92 1.75
CA ARG A 529 2.10 -19.90 1.27
C ARG A 529 2.53 -20.89 2.35
N LYS A 530 2.68 -20.46 3.60
CA LYS A 530 3.02 -21.33 4.75
C LYS A 530 1.84 -22.24 5.07
N ALA A 531 0.63 -21.70 5.17
CA ALA A 531 -0.61 -22.47 5.31
C ALA A 531 -0.78 -23.56 4.24
N VAL A 532 -0.62 -23.22 2.96
CA VAL A 532 -0.78 -24.17 1.84
C VAL A 532 0.33 -25.22 1.80
N ARG A 533 1.56 -24.89 2.22
CA ARG A 533 2.63 -25.89 2.38
C ARG A 533 2.40 -26.81 3.59
N ASN A 534 1.71 -26.33 4.61
CA ASN A 534 1.31 -27.09 5.80
C ASN A 534 0.00 -27.88 5.60
N GLY A 535 -0.52 -27.94 4.36
CA GLY A 535 -1.60 -28.86 3.97
C GLY A 535 -2.96 -28.22 3.70
N ALA A 536 -3.10 -26.88 3.82
CA ALA A 536 -4.39 -26.21 3.61
C ALA A 536 -5.03 -26.52 2.24
N GLN A 537 -6.31 -26.89 2.26
CA GLN A 537 -7.09 -27.26 1.08
C GLN A 537 -7.99 -26.14 0.53
N LEU A 538 -8.26 -25.14 1.37
CA LEU A 538 -8.76 -23.80 1.04
C LEU A 538 -8.10 -22.77 1.96
N LEU A 539 -8.27 -21.48 1.64
CA LEU A 539 -7.82 -20.37 2.46
C LEU A 539 -9.02 -19.60 3.03
N ALA A 540 -8.96 -19.24 4.30
CA ALA A 540 -9.87 -18.32 4.97
C ALA A 540 -9.15 -17.00 5.28
N VAL A 541 -9.83 -15.89 5.02
CA VAL A 541 -9.38 -14.53 5.32
C VAL A 541 -10.48 -13.85 6.15
N PRO A 542 -10.52 -14.08 7.47
CA PRO A 542 -11.34 -13.30 8.39
C PRO A 542 -10.79 -11.87 8.47
N SER A 543 -11.64 -10.85 8.36
CA SER A 543 -11.25 -9.44 8.23
C SER A 543 -12.16 -8.47 8.99
N ASN A 544 -11.57 -7.70 9.92
CA ASN A 544 -12.25 -6.62 10.60
C ASN A 544 -12.14 -5.33 9.79
N ASN A 545 -13.05 -5.19 8.83
CA ASN A 545 -13.15 -3.98 8.01
C ASN A 545 -13.94 -2.84 8.70
N ALA A 546 -14.42 -3.00 9.95
CA ALA A 546 -15.27 -2.01 10.65
C ALA A 546 -14.56 -0.67 10.90
N THR A 547 -13.23 -0.71 10.99
CA THR A 547 -12.38 0.49 11.08
C THR A 547 -12.27 1.22 9.73
N PHE A 548 -12.47 0.53 8.59
CA PHE A 548 -12.08 0.99 7.26
C PHE A 548 -13.28 1.28 6.33
N ASN A 549 -13.01 1.71 5.09
CA ASN A 549 -14.04 2.03 4.10
C ASN A 549 -14.12 0.99 2.96
N LYS A 550 -15.13 1.13 2.07
CA LYS A 550 -15.33 0.24 0.91
C LYS A 550 -14.09 0.14 0.01
N THR A 551 -13.38 1.25 -0.23
CA THR A 551 -12.15 1.28 -1.04
C THR A 551 -11.04 0.38 -0.46
N MET A 552 -10.81 0.43 0.85
CA MET A 552 -9.86 -0.45 1.54
C MET A 552 -10.30 -1.92 1.43
N SER A 553 -11.60 -2.19 1.59
CA SER A 553 -12.18 -3.53 1.47
C SER A 553 -11.99 -4.10 0.05
N GLU A 554 -12.22 -3.31 -1.01
CA GLU A 554 -11.96 -3.73 -2.39
C GLU A 554 -10.46 -3.95 -2.67
N GLN A 555 -9.58 -3.16 -2.07
CA GLN A 555 -8.12 -3.37 -2.15
C GLN A 555 -7.70 -4.67 -1.44
N GLN A 556 -8.27 -4.97 -0.27
CA GLN A 556 -8.02 -6.24 0.43
C GLN A 556 -8.53 -7.46 -0.37
N LEU A 557 -9.72 -7.35 -0.95
CA LEU A 557 -10.30 -8.37 -1.83
C LEU A 557 -9.41 -8.64 -3.06
N ALA A 558 -8.76 -7.61 -3.61
CA ALA A 558 -7.80 -7.77 -4.69
C ALA A 558 -6.54 -8.57 -4.28
N PHE A 559 -6.11 -8.51 -3.01
CA PHE A 559 -5.03 -9.38 -2.53
C PHE A 559 -5.49 -10.84 -2.51
N ALA A 560 -6.68 -11.10 -1.94
CA ALA A 560 -7.28 -12.44 -1.89
C ALA A 560 -7.44 -13.06 -3.29
N LYS A 561 -7.84 -12.27 -4.31
CA LYS A 561 -7.86 -12.70 -5.72
C LYS A 561 -6.51 -13.21 -6.23
N VAL A 562 -5.42 -12.47 -5.98
CA VAL A 562 -4.08 -12.90 -6.42
C VAL A 562 -3.62 -14.16 -5.67
N ARG A 563 -3.90 -14.26 -4.36
CA ARG A 563 -3.57 -15.46 -3.56
C ARG A 563 -4.31 -16.72 -4.02
N ALA A 564 -5.55 -16.59 -4.49
CA ALA A 564 -6.33 -17.72 -5.05
C ALA A 564 -5.62 -18.35 -6.26
N VAL A 565 -5.17 -17.52 -7.20
CA VAL A 565 -4.44 -17.95 -8.41
C VAL A 565 -3.03 -18.44 -8.09
N GLU A 566 -2.31 -17.73 -7.21
CA GLU A 566 -0.96 -18.06 -6.78
C GLU A 566 -0.87 -19.46 -6.16
N HIS A 567 -1.88 -19.85 -5.38
CA HIS A 567 -1.87 -21.11 -4.61
C HIS A 567 -2.74 -22.24 -5.19
N ASP A 568 -3.52 -22.02 -6.26
CA ASP A 568 -4.56 -22.97 -6.73
C ASP A 568 -5.51 -23.34 -5.58
N ARG A 569 -6.11 -22.31 -4.97
CA ARG A 569 -7.00 -22.44 -3.80
C ARG A 569 -8.25 -21.60 -3.97
N TYR A 570 -9.36 -22.11 -3.43
CA TYR A 570 -10.49 -21.27 -3.11
C TYR A 570 -10.10 -20.39 -1.92
N VAL A 571 -10.43 -19.10 -1.99
CA VAL A 571 -10.21 -18.14 -0.90
C VAL A 571 -11.57 -17.61 -0.44
N VAL A 572 -11.84 -17.75 0.85
CA VAL A 572 -13.07 -17.35 1.50
C VAL A 572 -12.78 -16.13 2.37
N VAL A 573 -13.27 -14.97 1.97
CA VAL A 573 -13.12 -13.70 2.70
C VAL A 573 -14.38 -13.47 3.53
N ALA A 574 -14.21 -13.29 4.84
CA ALA A 574 -15.28 -13.00 5.79
C ALA A 574 -15.02 -11.64 6.42
N GLY A 575 -15.77 -10.62 5.99
CA GLY A 575 -15.63 -9.24 6.45
C GLY A 575 -16.68 -8.89 7.51
N THR A 576 -16.29 -8.23 8.61
CA THR A 576 -17.24 -7.79 9.66
C THR A 576 -18.25 -6.79 9.10
N THR A 577 -17.75 -5.81 8.35
CA THR A 577 -18.52 -4.81 7.57
C THR A 577 -18.09 -4.75 6.10
N GLY A 578 -17.03 -5.50 5.76
CA GLY A 578 -16.34 -5.45 4.48
C GLY A 578 -17.14 -6.09 3.36
N ILE A 579 -16.45 -6.39 2.27
CA ILE A 579 -17.01 -7.25 1.22
C ILE A 579 -16.60 -8.69 1.56
N SER A 580 -17.51 -9.45 2.13
CA SER A 580 -17.38 -10.91 2.22
C SER A 580 -17.53 -11.50 0.82
N ALA A 581 -16.72 -12.50 0.48
CA ALA A 581 -16.71 -13.07 -0.86
C ALA A 581 -16.08 -14.47 -0.88
N VAL A 582 -16.49 -15.28 -1.86
CA VAL A 582 -15.80 -16.54 -2.18
C VAL A 582 -15.18 -16.45 -3.57
N ILE A 583 -13.87 -16.71 -3.62
CA ILE A 583 -13.02 -16.53 -4.80
C ILE A 583 -12.54 -17.89 -5.29
N ALA A 584 -12.68 -18.13 -6.60
CA ALA A 584 -12.21 -19.34 -7.25
C ALA A 584 -10.67 -19.33 -7.49
N PRO A 585 -10.03 -20.49 -7.69
CA PRO A 585 -8.62 -20.63 -8.09
C PRO A 585 -8.20 -19.92 -9.39
N ASP A 586 -9.12 -19.29 -10.13
CA ASP A 586 -8.85 -18.43 -11.29
C ASP A 586 -9.03 -16.93 -11.00
N GLY A 587 -9.14 -16.53 -9.72
CA GLY A 587 -9.22 -15.14 -9.28
C GLY A 587 -10.59 -14.50 -9.40
N ARG A 588 -11.59 -15.20 -9.95
CA ARG A 588 -12.97 -14.70 -10.04
C ARG A 588 -13.66 -14.76 -8.68
N GLU A 589 -14.33 -13.67 -8.32
CA GLU A 589 -15.45 -13.68 -7.37
C GLU A 589 -16.52 -14.66 -7.92
N LEU A 590 -16.98 -15.59 -7.09
CA LEU A 590 -18.12 -16.47 -7.40
C LEU A 590 -19.42 -15.91 -6.83
N VAL A 591 -19.34 -15.37 -5.61
CA VAL A 591 -20.40 -14.70 -4.88
C VAL A 591 -19.78 -13.72 -3.88
N ARG A 592 -20.49 -12.65 -3.53
CA ARG A 592 -20.09 -11.64 -2.55
C ARG A 592 -21.31 -10.97 -1.90
N THR A 593 -21.09 -10.31 -0.76
CA THR A 593 -21.99 -9.31 -0.17
C THR A 593 -21.72 -7.90 -0.75
N ASP A 594 -22.54 -6.92 -0.42
CA ASP A 594 -22.14 -5.51 -0.47
C ASP A 594 -21.53 -5.05 0.89
N PHE A 595 -21.04 -3.81 0.90
CA PHE A 595 -20.33 -3.22 2.05
C PHE A 595 -21.31 -2.61 3.06
N PHE A 596 -21.09 -2.85 4.35
CA PHE A 596 -21.87 -2.32 5.48
C PHE A 596 -23.36 -2.75 5.51
N GLU A 597 -23.66 -3.95 5.03
CA GLU A 597 -24.93 -4.66 5.26
C GLU A 597 -24.72 -5.93 6.11
N PRO A 598 -25.71 -6.38 6.91
CA PRO A 598 -25.74 -7.73 7.45
C PRO A 598 -26.16 -8.73 6.35
N ALA A 599 -25.48 -9.88 6.28
CA ALA A 599 -25.75 -10.93 5.29
C ALA A 599 -25.04 -12.27 5.62
N TYR A 600 -25.43 -13.34 4.94
CA TYR A 600 -24.64 -14.57 4.83
C TYR A 600 -24.41 -14.97 3.36
N LEU A 601 -23.44 -15.84 3.11
CA LEU A 601 -23.15 -16.44 1.80
C LEU A 601 -22.96 -17.96 1.96
N ASP A 602 -23.79 -18.78 1.31
CA ASP A 602 -23.55 -20.21 1.14
C ASP A 602 -23.00 -20.52 -0.27
N ILE A 603 -22.00 -21.38 -0.39
CA ILE A 603 -21.51 -21.85 -1.70
C ILE A 603 -20.73 -23.15 -1.62
N GLN A 604 -20.75 -23.93 -2.71
CA GLN A 604 -19.87 -25.08 -2.89
C GLN A 604 -18.46 -24.66 -3.34
N VAL A 605 -17.46 -25.06 -2.57
CA VAL A 605 -16.03 -24.92 -2.91
C VAL A 605 -15.39 -26.29 -3.11
N ARG A 606 -14.23 -26.36 -3.77
CA ARG A 606 -13.49 -27.61 -3.97
C ARG A 606 -12.20 -27.67 -3.16
N LEU A 607 -11.95 -28.81 -2.54
CA LEU A 607 -10.78 -29.08 -1.72
C LEU A 607 -9.56 -29.38 -2.59
N LYS A 608 -8.59 -28.46 -2.61
CA LYS A 608 -7.44 -28.48 -3.50
C LYS A 608 -6.18 -28.93 -2.77
N THR A 609 -5.47 -29.94 -3.28
CA THR A 609 -4.24 -30.47 -2.65
C THR A 609 -2.97 -30.17 -3.45
N ARG A 610 -3.08 -29.83 -4.75
CA ARG A 610 -1.94 -29.51 -5.62
C ARG A 610 -1.16 -28.31 -5.07
N LEU A 611 0.17 -28.33 -5.19
CA LEU A 611 1.05 -27.19 -4.90
C LEU A 611 1.53 -26.56 -6.21
N THR A 612 1.35 -25.25 -6.34
CA THR A 612 1.78 -24.48 -7.52
C THR A 612 3.30 -24.27 -7.54
N PRO A 613 3.90 -23.99 -8.71
CA PRO A 613 5.29 -23.55 -8.80
C PRO A 613 5.63 -22.37 -7.88
N ALA A 614 4.74 -21.37 -7.78
CA ALA A 614 4.90 -20.24 -6.86
C ALA A 614 4.98 -20.69 -5.39
N THR A 615 4.04 -21.53 -4.95
CA THR A 615 4.00 -22.07 -3.58
C THR A 615 5.27 -22.87 -3.23
N ARG A 616 5.88 -23.53 -4.23
CA ARG A 616 7.10 -24.31 -4.07
C ARG A 616 8.36 -23.45 -4.05
N TRP A 617 8.50 -22.49 -4.97
CA TRP A 617 9.79 -21.90 -5.35
C TRP A 617 9.84 -20.37 -5.38
N ALA A 618 8.73 -19.64 -5.19
CA ALA A 618 8.75 -18.17 -5.19
C ALA A 618 9.79 -17.53 -4.22
N PRO A 619 10.06 -18.06 -3.01
CA PRO A 619 11.14 -17.54 -2.16
C PRO A 619 12.53 -17.59 -2.82
N ILE A 620 12.82 -18.66 -3.58
CA ILE A 620 14.11 -18.82 -4.27
C ILE A 620 14.20 -17.79 -5.40
N LEU A 621 13.10 -17.59 -6.13
CA LEU A 621 13.01 -16.58 -7.18
C LEU A 621 13.19 -15.15 -6.61
N GLN A 622 12.59 -14.85 -5.45
CA GLN A 622 12.78 -13.58 -4.73
C GLN A 622 14.26 -13.35 -4.39
N TRP A 623 14.93 -14.34 -3.78
CA TRP A 623 16.36 -14.22 -3.44
C TRP A 623 17.26 -14.09 -4.68
N LEU A 624 16.96 -14.79 -5.77
CA LEU A 624 17.69 -14.64 -7.04
C LEU A 624 17.49 -13.26 -7.66
N MET A 625 16.29 -12.68 -7.63
CA MET A 625 16.02 -11.31 -8.08
C MET A 625 16.77 -10.27 -7.24
N VAL A 626 16.77 -10.40 -5.91
CA VAL A 626 17.48 -9.48 -5.00
C VAL A 626 18.99 -9.59 -5.16
N GLY A 627 19.52 -10.82 -5.28
CA GLY A 627 20.95 -11.05 -5.57
C GLY A 627 21.37 -10.46 -6.91
N ALA A 628 20.58 -10.68 -7.97
CA ALA A 628 20.81 -10.09 -9.28
C ALA A 628 20.77 -8.55 -9.24
N ALA A 629 19.81 -7.95 -8.54
CA ALA A 629 19.72 -6.50 -8.35
C ALA A 629 21.00 -5.92 -7.71
N GLY A 630 21.52 -6.56 -6.66
CA GLY A 630 22.77 -6.15 -6.01
C GLY A 630 23.98 -6.24 -6.94
N VAL A 631 24.13 -7.37 -7.66
CA VAL A 631 25.21 -7.57 -8.64
C VAL A 631 25.13 -6.55 -9.79
N LEU A 632 23.93 -6.29 -10.33
CA LEU A 632 23.72 -5.33 -11.42
C LEU A 632 24.12 -3.89 -11.01
N ILE A 633 23.82 -3.48 -9.78
CA ILE A 633 24.25 -2.17 -9.26
C ILE A 633 25.78 -2.10 -9.17
N LEU A 634 26.45 -3.13 -8.62
CA LEU A 634 27.91 -3.18 -8.52
C LEU A 634 28.60 -3.17 -9.90
N VAL A 635 28.08 -3.97 -10.85
CA VAL A 635 28.56 -4.01 -12.24
C VAL A 635 28.37 -2.64 -12.91
N ALA A 636 27.22 -2.00 -12.74
CA ALA A 636 26.96 -0.68 -13.31
C ALA A 636 27.84 0.42 -12.67
N MET A 637 28.09 0.38 -11.35
CA MET A 637 29.03 1.30 -10.69
C MET A 637 30.46 1.14 -11.20
N ARG A 638 30.91 -0.10 -11.46
CA ARG A 638 32.21 -0.39 -12.07
C ARG A 638 32.26 0.09 -13.53
N HIS A 639 31.23 -0.21 -14.32
CA HIS A 639 31.11 0.21 -15.73
C HIS A 639 31.06 1.73 -15.90
N ASN A 640 30.36 2.44 -15.01
CA ASN A 640 30.27 3.90 -15.00
C ASN A 640 31.52 4.58 -14.40
N GLY A 641 32.53 3.81 -13.97
CA GLY A 641 33.80 4.33 -13.47
C GLY A 641 33.74 5.00 -12.09
N TRP A 642 32.74 4.67 -11.27
CA TRP A 642 32.49 5.34 -9.97
C TRP A 642 33.29 4.78 -8.79
N PHE A 643 33.94 3.62 -8.95
CA PHE A 643 34.93 3.19 -7.98
C PHE A 643 36.14 4.15 -8.01
N PRO A 644 36.60 4.68 -6.86
CA PRO A 644 37.83 5.45 -6.83
C PRO A 644 38.95 4.55 -7.34
N ARG A 645 39.64 4.99 -8.42
CA ARG A 645 40.82 4.29 -8.91
C ARG A 645 41.81 4.18 -7.74
N PRO A 646 42.35 2.99 -7.43
CA PRO A 646 43.35 2.88 -6.37
C PRO A 646 44.48 3.85 -6.69
N THR A 647 44.82 4.71 -5.73
CA THR A 647 45.83 5.74 -5.90
C THR A 647 47.16 5.08 -6.20
N ARG A 648 47.49 4.97 -7.49
CA ARG A 648 48.76 4.44 -7.99
C ARG A 648 49.84 5.27 -7.31
N ARG A 649 50.51 4.70 -6.30
CA ARG A 649 51.59 5.38 -5.56
C ARG A 649 52.52 5.93 -6.62
N ARG A 650 52.60 7.27 -6.68
CA ARG A 650 53.46 7.97 -7.61
C ARG A 650 54.88 7.69 -7.12
N SER A 651 55.53 6.69 -7.73
CA SER A 651 56.98 6.51 -7.59
C SER A 651 57.59 7.87 -7.89
N GLY A 652 58.25 8.47 -6.89
CA GLY A 652 58.96 9.71 -7.12
C GLY A 652 60.05 9.48 -8.16
N PRO A 653 60.43 10.49 -8.96
CA PRO A 653 61.70 10.42 -9.66
C PRO A 653 62.80 10.17 -8.63
N ALA A 654 63.75 9.29 -8.95
CA ALA A 654 64.99 9.21 -8.18
C ALA A 654 65.70 10.56 -8.28
N GLY A 655 66.35 10.99 -7.20
CA GLY A 655 66.96 12.32 -7.13
C GLY A 655 68.11 12.46 -8.13
N GLU A 656 67.93 13.35 -9.11
CA GLU A 656 69.00 13.85 -9.95
C GLU A 656 69.72 14.95 -9.16
N ALA A 657 70.98 14.69 -8.77
CA ALA A 657 71.73 15.56 -7.87
C ALA A 657 72.52 16.60 -8.69
N ASP A 658 72.26 17.88 -8.43
CA ASP A 658 72.92 19.01 -9.10
C ASP A 658 74.39 19.12 -8.69
N GLN A 659 75.28 19.18 -9.69
CA GLN A 659 76.61 19.73 -9.53
C GLN A 659 77.18 20.24 -10.86
N SER A 660 76.87 21.50 -11.16
CA SER A 660 77.77 22.51 -11.75
C SER A 660 78.83 22.07 -12.77
N ASP A 661 78.76 22.63 -13.98
CA ASP A 661 79.93 22.68 -14.87
C ASP A 661 80.09 24.09 -15.50
N ALA A 662 81.33 24.52 -15.66
CA ALA A 662 81.74 25.83 -16.20
C ALA A 662 83.10 25.68 -16.93
N PRO A 663 83.37 26.47 -17.97
CA PRO A 663 83.91 25.90 -19.20
C PRO A 663 85.44 25.73 -19.26
N GLN A 664 85.82 24.67 -19.99
CA GLN A 664 86.97 24.53 -20.90
C GLN A 664 88.29 25.27 -20.59
N ASP A 665 89.38 24.50 -20.41
CA ASP A 665 90.61 24.72 -21.19
C ASP A 665 91.56 23.50 -21.23
N GLU A 666 92.40 23.49 -22.27
CA GLU A 666 93.71 22.83 -22.55
C GLU A 666 94.14 21.44 -21.97
N ALA A 667 94.35 20.50 -22.90
CA ALA A 667 95.62 19.79 -23.23
C ALA A 667 96.23 18.59 -22.41
N ASP A 668 96.98 17.78 -23.20
CA ASP A 668 98.10 16.84 -22.95
C ASP A 668 98.04 15.55 -22.09
N ASP A 669 98.07 14.44 -22.84
CA ASP A 669 99.06 13.33 -22.84
C ASP A 669 99.07 12.18 -21.79
N SER A 670 99.30 10.97 -22.33
CA SER A 670 99.66 9.68 -21.69
C SER A 670 98.64 9.00 -20.75
N GLY A 671 98.56 7.66 -20.66
CA GLY A 671 99.16 6.64 -21.52
C GLY A 671 98.98 5.18 -21.02
N ALA A 672 98.73 4.26 -21.98
CA ALA A 672 98.98 2.80 -21.95
C ALA A 672 98.24 1.84 -20.98
N ALA A 673 97.94 0.64 -21.54
CA ALA A 673 97.76 -0.68 -20.90
C ALA A 673 96.52 -0.94 -19.98
N SER A 674 95.89 -2.12 -19.95
CA SER A 674 95.96 -3.30 -20.84
C SER A 674 94.84 -4.33 -20.52
N ARG A 675 94.47 -5.19 -21.49
CA ARG A 675 94.19 -6.66 -21.42
C ARG A 675 93.41 -7.27 -20.23
N ASN A 676 92.56 -8.30 -20.36
CA ASN A 676 92.23 -9.21 -21.48
C ASN A 676 90.95 -10.04 -21.16
N GLU A 677 90.47 -10.83 -22.14
CA GLU A 677 89.76 -12.15 -22.05
C GLU A 677 88.55 -12.30 -21.07
N SER A 678 87.32 -12.71 -21.47
CA SER A 678 86.84 -13.99 -22.06
C SER A 678 86.99 -15.20 -21.10
N GLU A 679 86.15 -16.24 -21.08
CA GLU A 679 85.22 -16.82 -22.08
C GLU A 679 83.89 -17.31 -21.43
N ASP A 680 82.87 -17.62 -22.26
CA ASP A 680 81.99 -18.82 -22.36
C ASP A 680 81.67 -19.72 -21.10
N ASP A 681 80.64 -20.59 -21.07
CA ASP A 681 79.89 -21.23 -22.17
C ASP A 681 78.44 -21.70 -21.82
N LEU A 682 77.80 -22.24 -22.85
CA LEU A 682 76.55 -22.99 -23.04
C LEU A 682 76.42 -24.27 -22.14
N GLN A 683 75.34 -25.11 -22.08
CA GLN A 683 74.06 -25.26 -22.79
C GLN A 683 73.10 -26.27 -22.06
N THR A 684 71.78 -26.19 -22.29
CA THR A 684 70.76 -27.33 -22.25
C THR A 684 70.55 -28.18 -20.97
N ALA A 685 69.51 -29.04 -20.83
CA ALA A 685 68.06 -28.96 -21.19
C ALA A 685 67.26 -30.12 -20.56
N THR A 686 65.93 -29.93 -20.37
CA THR A 686 64.83 -30.94 -20.31
C THR A 686 64.90 -32.18 -19.40
N GLY A 687 63.86 -32.39 -18.58
CA GLY A 687 63.51 -33.69 -17.97
C GLY A 687 62.22 -33.63 -17.13
N THR A 688 61.25 -34.50 -17.40
CA THR A 688 59.93 -34.59 -16.72
C THR A 688 59.86 -35.79 -15.74
N PRO A 689 58.81 -35.94 -14.89
CA PRO A 689 58.92 -36.53 -13.55
C PRO A 689 58.41 -37.98 -13.42
N PRO A 690 58.43 -38.53 -12.19
CA PRO A 690 57.41 -39.49 -11.75
C PRO A 690 56.75 -39.21 -10.37
N GLU A 691 55.43 -39.38 -10.35
CA GLU A 691 54.59 -40.15 -9.40
C GLU A 691 54.65 -40.03 -7.85
N ALA A 692 53.44 -39.75 -7.30
CA ALA A 692 52.69 -40.53 -6.29
C ALA A 692 53.08 -40.61 -4.79
N GLY A 693 52.03 -40.53 -3.95
CA GLY A 693 51.92 -41.28 -2.67
C GLY A 693 51.57 -40.47 -1.41
N GLY A 694 50.61 -40.95 -0.61
CA GLY A 694 50.43 -40.55 0.80
C GLY A 694 49.00 -40.23 1.26
N HIS A 695 48.34 -41.18 1.95
CA HIS A 695 47.13 -40.94 2.75
C HIS A 695 47.45 -40.62 4.22
N HIS A 696 46.59 -39.81 4.85
CA HIS A 696 45.94 -39.95 6.18
C HIS A 696 45.73 -38.57 6.85
N SER A 697 44.51 -38.24 7.29
CA SER A 697 43.87 -38.60 8.59
C SER A 697 44.66 -38.06 9.79
N THR A 698 44.04 -37.44 10.79
CA THR A 698 42.61 -37.46 11.19
C THR A 698 41.88 -36.14 11.01
#